data_AF-A0A3D2KLD4-F1
#
_entry.id   AF-A0A3D2KLD4-F1
#
_cell.length_a   1.000
_cell.length_b   1.000
_cell.length_c   1.000
_cell.angle_alpha   90.00
_cell.angle_beta   90.00
_cell.angle_gamma   90.00
#
_symmetry.space_group_name_H-M   'P 1'
#
loop_
_entity.id
_entity.type
_entity.pdbx_description
1 polymer ?
#
loop_
_entity_poly.entity_id
_entity_poly.type
_entity_poly.pdbx_seq_one_letter_code
_entity_poly.pdbx_strand_id
1 'polypeptide(L)'
;MQLAKQAWIDIYREFLTEEARISLEGVGLVRWFNAWLDRHPVPPCLLSPPWNLTENQARAILGLMMDMARADGAFDLRAGKEVDIRWDDFGFQRPQTRLRLGKKAKQKGVVSWDAPTGRRARFLAEVLMKRCGMDRASAREAAVDTLRQIWDHLAVVDAQQAATEPNYRPLLAQVADGRRFNPEWWRIRPAADGELFSCETCGHTQVDTVGTCSRYGCYGTLIPWSLSKAERNHYRDLYETLGSERLRVEEHTAQLSREKAKEFQEDFKDGHIDLLSSSTTFELGVDLGDLDVVFLRNVPPEPFNYVQRVGRAGRRSGYPGIAVTYCRRASHDLYHFAQPERMLKGETRFVGLTLRNTKIAERHLVAVVLGHFFRRNPDRFHCVADFCNTLARPRILDEIAEHIDRYALDIEKELEAVFPDHLLESLGVKDRGWPKHLLESGREDRRLADAVAAVSADFNAIEKLKEDCKKADDFRRATWAKHRSETIQREDVIGFLSRHAVIPKYGFPVDVVELDLQKAQTGSEATTVTLERDLSIAISEYALGCEVVANKKTWKSIAVKRVPARELDRWLYRECRVHQTFTACPVQHPAPQLECGCSVPPRLLVVPRFGFIGRGPETPRRRPGRVFSARPRFLGLVSPAGDEQQMYGPVRVHRACPGEMLVVCEGLKGEAFRICLECGWGSPELPRLRKNRRGESEAREHHSCVHKNPRGGECEGIVERVSLGHHFITDVLRIVFPARLKDRLPGPTGSDGQAGFALSLAYALLQGTASSLQVPPTDINVTLQHGPLDELPAIVLYDDVPGGAGLVSRLEEPRMLRMCLEAALDRVSGRCGCSEDTSCYGCLRSFRNQFAHQQMQRGPVRTYLEALLAELP
;
A
#
# COMPACT_ATOMS: atom_id res chain seq x y z
N MET A 1 6.37 -37.49 -10.57
CA MET A 1 5.41 -36.64 -11.31
C MET A 1 5.72 -35.14 -11.21
N GLN A 2 5.81 -34.56 -10.01
CA GLN A 2 6.05 -33.11 -9.84
C GLN A 2 7.41 -32.63 -10.41
N LEU A 3 8.48 -33.41 -10.21
CA LEU A 3 9.79 -33.17 -10.85
C LEU A 3 9.72 -33.21 -12.38
N ALA A 4 8.98 -34.16 -12.95
CA ALA A 4 8.80 -34.27 -14.40
C ALA A 4 8.02 -33.07 -14.98
N LYS A 5 6.96 -32.62 -14.28
CA LYS A 5 6.25 -31.39 -14.64
C LYS A 5 7.18 -30.18 -14.60
N GLN A 6 7.98 -30.04 -13.54
CA GLN A 6 8.91 -28.94 -13.40
C GLN A 6 9.99 -28.93 -14.49
N ALA A 7 10.55 -30.10 -14.83
CA ALA A 7 11.54 -30.23 -15.89
C ALA A 7 10.97 -29.76 -17.25
N TRP A 8 9.73 -30.16 -17.57
CA TRP A 8 9.08 -29.66 -18.78
C TRP A 8 8.80 -28.15 -18.75
N ILE A 9 8.39 -27.61 -17.60
CA ILE A 9 8.23 -26.15 -17.42
C ILE A 9 9.54 -25.43 -17.73
N ASP A 10 10.66 -25.92 -17.20
CA ASP A 10 11.97 -25.30 -17.40
C ASP A 10 12.43 -25.39 -18.87
N ILE A 11 12.23 -26.54 -19.53
CA ILE A 11 12.51 -26.71 -20.97
C ILE A 11 11.69 -25.73 -21.81
N TYR A 12 10.38 -25.65 -21.56
CA TYR A 12 9.51 -24.73 -22.31
C TYR A 12 9.80 -23.27 -21.99
N ARG A 13 10.28 -22.95 -20.78
CA ARG A 13 10.71 -21.59 -20.43
C ARG A 13 11.94 -21.16 -21.21
N GLU A 14 12.92 -22.05 -21.42
CA GLU A 14 14.05 -21.78 -22.31
C GLU A 14 13.59 -21.71 -23.78
N PHE A 15 12.82 -22.71 -24.23
CA PHE A 15 12.35 -22.79 -25.62
C PHE A 15 11.49 -21.59 -26.03
N LEU A 16 10.60 -21.12 -25.15
CA LEU A 16 9.68 -20.01 -25.38
C LEU A 16 10.08 -18.76 -24.59
N THR A 17 11.37 -18.54 -24.35
CA THR A 17 11.86 -17.41 -23.56
C THR A 17 11.35 -16.04 -24.07
N GLU A 18 11.01 -15.14 -23.15
CA GLU A 18 10.76 -13.72 -23.45
C GLU A 18 12.07 -12.89 -23.39
N GLU A 19 13.14 -13.48 -22.86
CA GLU A 19 14.43 -12.82 -22.58
C GLU A 19 15.56 -13.45 -23.39
N ALA A 20 15.37 -13.54 -24.71
CA ALA A 20 16.28 -14.21 -25.64
C ALA A 20 17.73 -13.70 -25.67
N ARG A 21 18.08 -12.61 -24.95
CA ARG A 21 19.47 -12.13 -24.83
C ARG A 21 20.24 -12.87 -23.73
N ILE A 22 19.55 -13.29 -22.68
CA ILE A 22 20.18 -13.91 -21.50
C ILE A 22 19.84 -15.39 -21.38
N SER A 23 19.11 -15.97 -22.32
CA SER A 23 18.80 -17.40 -22.34
C SER A 23 20.02 -18.23 -22.78
N LEU A 24 19.99 -19.54 -22.55
CA LEU A 24 21.08 -20.46 -22.99
C LEU A 24 21.35 -20.33 -24.49
N GLU A 25 20.29 -20.24 -25.31
CA GLU A 25 20.42 -20.00 -26.75
C GLU A 25 20.94 -18.60 -27.06
N GLY A 26 20.43 -17.58 -26.35
CA GLY A 26 20.81 -16.18 -26.53
C GLY A 26 22.28 -15.88 -26.28
N VAL A 27 22.86 -16.55 -25.29
CA VAL A 27 24.29 -16.45 -24.96
C VAL A 27 25.13 -17.46 -25.73
N GLY A 28 24.55 -18.23 -26.65
CA GLY A 28 25.27 -19.13 -27.57
C GLY A 28 25.81 -20.42 -26.92
N LEU A 29 25.19 -20.91 -25.84
CA LEU A 29 25.57 -22.19 -25.22
C LEU A 29 24.85 -23.37 -25.87
N VAL A 30 23.58 -23.17 -26.24
CA VAL A 30 22.76 -24.18 -26.92
C VAL A 30 22.18 -23.60 -28.21
N ARG A 31 21.74 -24.49 -29.10
CA ARG A 31 21.04 -24.15 -30.32
C ARG A 31 19.78 -24.98 -30.43
N TRP A 32 18.66 -24.31 -30.63
CA TRP A 32 17.43 -24.97 -31.07
C TRP A 32 17.43 -25.08 -32.60
N PHE A 33 17.01 -26.22 -33.11
CA PHE A 33 16.84 -26.43 -34.54
C PHE A 33 15.61 -27.27 -34.83
N ASN A 34 15.03 -27.10 -36.01
CA ASN A 34 13.83 -27.79 -36.42
C ASN A 34 14.18 -28.94 -37.37
N ALA A 35 14.00 -30.18 -36.90
CA ALA A 35 14.31 -31.40 -37.65
C ALA A 35 13.38 -31.63 -38.86
N TRP A 36 12.25 -30.92 -38.96
CA TRP A 36 11.38 -30.95 -40.13
C TRP A 36 12.10 -30.36 -41.36
N LEU A 37 12.91 -29.32 -41.18
CA LEU A 37 13.65 -28.66 -42.26
C LEU A 37 14.71 -29.56 -42.91
N ASP A 38 15.19 -30.56 -42.18
CA ASP A 38 16.19 -31.51 -42.67
C ASP A 38 15.55 -32.64 -43.49
N ARG A 39 14.24 -32.89 -43.32
CA ARG A 39 13.51 -34.01 -43.94
C ARG A 39 12.68 -33.61 -45.15
N HIS A 40 12.44 -32.32 -45.34
CA HIS A 40 11.46 -31.83 -46.31
C HIS A 40 12.03 -30.71 -47.19
N PRO A 41 11.55 -30.61 -48.45
CA PRO A 41 12.06 -29.62 -49.39
C PRO A 41 11.68 -28.19 -48.97
N VAL A 42 12.55 -27.23 -49.29
CA VAL A 42 12.29 -25.80 -49.09
C VAL A 42 11.25 -25.28 -50.10
N PRO A 43 10.51 -24.21 -49.75
CA PRO A 43 9.59 -23.54 -50.68
C PRO A 43 10.29 -23.11 -51.98
N PRO A 44 9.78 -23.52 -53.17
CA PRO A 44 10.40 -23.17 -54.45
C PRO A 44 10.53 -21.67 -54.69
N CYS A 45 9.65 -20.87 -54.09
CA CYS A 45 9.67 -19.40 -54.21
C CYS A 45 10.95 -18.75 -53.67
N LEU A 46 11.66 -19.40 -52.74
CA LEU A 46 12.93 -18.91 -52.20
C LEU A 46 14.13 -19.21 -53.11
N LEU A 47 14.01 -20.22 -53.98
CA LEU A 47 15.07 -20.61 -54.92
C LEU A 47 15.00 -19.83 -56.24
N SER A 48 13.84 -19.28 -56.57
CA SER A 48 13.58 -18.51 -57.79
C SER A 48 13.79 -17.00 -57.59
N PRO A 49 13.87 -16.21 -58.67
CA PRO A 49 13.85 -14.74 -58.58
C PRO A 49 12.60 -14.23 -57.82
N PRO A 50 12.71 -13.17 -57.00
CA PRO A 50 13.89 -12.31 -56.79
C PRO A 50 14.89 -12.84 -55.74
N TRP A 51 14.61 -13.97 -55.09
CA TRP A 51 15.39 -14.47 -53.95
C TRP A 51 16.69 -15.16 -54.36
N ASN A 52 16.65 -16.06 -55.35
CA ASN A 52 17.82 -16.81 -55.84
C ASN A 52 18.72 -17.33 -54.69
N LEU A 53 18.10 -17.94 -53.67
CA LEU A 53 18.82 -18.46 -52.50
C LEU A 53 19.34 -19.87 -52.81
N THR A 54 20.49 -20.21 -52.22
CA THR A 54 20.88 -21.63 -52.12
C THR A 54 19.92 -22.36 -51.17
N GLU A 55 19.85 -23.69 -51.28
CA GLU A 55 18.98 -24.48 -50.41
C GLU A 55 19.27 -24.25 -48.91
N ASN A 56 20.55 -24.15 -48.53
CA ASN A 56 20.96 -23.87 -47.15
C ASN A 56 20.50 -22.49 -46.68
N GLN A 57 20.62 -21.45 -47.52
CA GLN A 57 20.13 -20.11 -47.21
C GLN A 57 18.60 -20.07 -47.11
N ALA A 58 17.90 -20.80 -47.97
CA ALA A 58 16.45 -20.93 -47.91
C ALA A 58 15.98 -21.63 -46.62
N ARG A 59 16.67 -22.70 -46.19
CA ARG A 59 16.42 -23.36 -44.89
C ARG A 59 16.67 -22.41 -43.72
N ALA A 60 17.74 -21.61 -43.76
CA ALA A 60 18.04 -20.65 -42.70
C ALA A 60 16.97 -19.57 -42.56
N ILE A 61 16.50 -18.99 -43.68
CA ILE A 61 15.39 -18.04 -43.67
C ILE A 61 14.11 -18.70 -43.15
N LEU A 62 13.79 -19.91 -43.63
CA LEU A 62 12.59 -20.62 -43.20
C LEU A 62 12.63 -20.96 -41.70
N GLY A 63 13.77 -21.42 -41.19
CA GLY A 63 14.01 -21.65 -39.77
C GLY A 63 13.80 -20.39 -38.94
N LEU A 64 14.36 -19.26 -39.38
CA LEU A 64 14.15 -17.98 -38.72
C LEU A 64 12.66 -17.55 -38.72
N MET A 65 11.91 -17.82 -39.79
CA MET A 65 10.46 -17.52 -39.81
C MET A 65 9.70 -18.34 -38.77
N MET A 66 10.10 -19.60 -38.55
CA MET A 66 9.56 -20.46 -37.50
C MET A 66 9.98 -20.00 -36.11
N ASP A 67 11.23 -19.56 -35.91
CA ASP A 67 11.68 -18.96 -34.65
C ASP A 67 10.96 -17.65 -34.34
N MET A 68 10.64 -16.84 -35.34
CA MET A 68 9.79 -15.65 -35.14
C MET A 68 8.38 -16.04 -34.69
N ALA A 69 7.84 -17.18 -35.14
CA ALA A 69 6.58 -17.73 -34.61
C ALA A 69 6.71 -18.26 -33.17
N ARG A 70 7.89 -18.81 -32.82
CA ARG A 70 8.23 -19.20 -31.44
C ARG A 70 8.23 -18.00 -30.53
N ALA A 71 8.84 -16.91 -30.98
CA ALA A 71 8.81 -15.61 -30.32
C ALA A 71 7.44 -14.90 -30.34
N ASP A 72 6.46 -15.39 -31.10
CA ASP A 72 5.07 -14.94 -31.05
C ASP A 72 4.22 -15.78 -30.06
N GLY A 73 4.76 -16.88 -29.53
CA GLY A 73 4.04 -17.82 -28.67
C GLY A 73 3.06 -18.73 -29.42
N ALA A 74 3.27 -18.94 -30.73
CA ALA A 74 2.37 -19.67 -31.61
C ALA A 74 2.67 -21.18 -31.66
N PHE A 75 2.76 -21.82 -30.49
CA PHE A 75 3.14 -23.23 -30.33
C PHE A 75 2.10 -23.99 -29.54
N ASP A 76 1.91 -25.26 -29.88
CA ASP A 76 1.18 -26.20 -29.05
C ASP A 76 2.01 -26.61 -27.82
N LEU A 77 1.36 -27.06 -26.76
CA LEU A 77 2.04 -27.56 -25.55
C LEU A 77 1.88 -29.07 -25.49
N ARG A 78 3.00 -29.78 -25.40
CA ARG A 78 3.01 -31.24 -25.31
C ARG A 78 3.97 -31.69 -24.23
N ALA A 79 3.50 -32.60 -23.39
CA ALA A 79 4.32 -33.28 -22.41
C ALA A 79 3.98 -34.77 -22.44
N GLY A 80 4.74 -35.59 -21.70
CA GLY A 80 4.44 -37.01 -21.57
C GLY A 80 3.00 -37.25 -21.09
N LYS A 81 2.44 -38.44 -21.36
CA LYS A 81 1.02 -38.79 -21.10
C LYS A 81 0.52 -38.50 -19.67
N GLU A 82 1.42 -38.39 -18.71
CA GLU A 82 1.13 -38.20 -17.28
C GLU A 82 1.38 -36.77 -16.77
N VAL A 83 1.71 -35.82 -17.65
CA VAL A 83 2.08 -34.45 -17.26
C VAL A 83 1.15 -33.44 -17.94
N ASP A 84 0.29 -32.77 -17.16
CA ASP A 84 -0.52 -31.63 -17.64
C ASP A 84 0.25 -30.32 -17.48
N ILE A 85 0.44 -29.59 -18.58
CA ILE A 85 1.13 -28.29 -18.63
C ILE A 85 0.24 -27.28 -19.32
N ARG A 86 0.13 -26.11 -18.70
CA ARG A 86 -0.67 -24.98 -19.19
C ARG A 86 0.22 -23.79 -19.45
N TRP A 87 -0.22 -22.90 -20.33
CA TRP A 87 0.54 -21.69 -20.65
C TRP A 87 0.84 -20.82 -19.42
N ASP A 88 -0.11 -20.78 -18.47
CA ASP A 88 0.03 -20.03 -17.21
C ASP A 88 1.13 -20.61 -16.29
N ASP A 89 1.53 -21.88 -16.47
CA ASP A 89 2.58 -22.52 -15.67
C ASP A 89 3.97 -21.89 -15.93
N PHE A 90 4.16 -21.21 -17.05
CA PHE A 90 5.45 -20.60 -17.42
C PHE A 90 5.66 -19.18 -16.88
N GLY A 91 4.59 -18.52 -16.42
CA GLY A 91 4.65 -17.15 -15.90
C GLY A 91 4.95 -16.05 -16.93
N PHE A 92 4.78 -16.33 -18.23
CA PHE A 92 4.99 -15.34 -19.29
C PHE A 92 3.96 -14.21 -19.26
N GLN A 93 4.38 -13.00 -19.66
CA GLN A 93 3.45 -11.87 -19.78
C GLN A 93 2.62 -11.95 -21.06
N ARG A 94 3.16 -12.56 -22.13
CA ARG A 94 2.44 -12.76 -23.39
C ARG A 94 1.45 -13.94 -23.32
N PRO A 95 0.28 -13.84 -23.97
CA PRO A 95 -0.62 -14.97 -24.10
C PRO A 95 -0.10 -15.98 -25.12
N GLN A 96 -0.54 -17.24 -25.02
CA GLN A 96 -0.38 -18.22 -26.09
C GLN A 96 -1.14 -17.72 -27.33
N THR A 97 -0.50 -17.76 -28.49
CA THR A 97 -1.11 -17.25 -29.72
C THR A 97 -1.40 -18.37 -30.73
N ARG A 98 -2.13 -18.03 -31.79
CA ARG A 98 -2.29 -18.84 -32.99
C ARG A 98 -2.04 -17.99 -34.22
N LEU A 99 -1.54 -18.61 -35.29
CA LEU A 99 -1.20 -17.96 -36.55
C LEU A 99 -2.36 -18.06 -37.56
N ARG A 100 -2.57 -16.99 -38.32
CA ARG A 100 -3.52 -16.93 -39.43
C ARG A 100 -2.96 -16.09 -40.58
N LEU A 101 -3.45 -16.33 -41.79
CA LEU A 101 -3.27 -15.41 -42.91
C LEU A 101 -4.23 -14.20 -42.84
N GLY A 102 -3.83 -13.10 -43.46
CA GLY A 102 -4.64 -11.89 -43.66
C GLY A 102 -4.35 -10.76 -42.66
N LYS A 103 -5.20 -9.72 -42.70
CA LYS A 103 -5.00 -8.48 -41.91
C LYS A 103 -4.89 -8.77 -40.40
N LYS A 104 -4.08 -7.95 -39.72
CA LYS A 104 -3.85 -8.01 -38.26
C LYS A 104 -5.19 -8.09 -37.52
N ALA A 105 -5.47 -9.22 -36.87
CA ALA A 105 -6.68 -9.40 -36.09
C ALA A 105 -6.69 -8.44 -34.88
N LYS A 106 -7.83 -7.80 -34.60
CA LYS A 106 -8.05 -7.05 -33.34
C LYS A 106 -8.27 -7.99 -32.13
N GLN A 107 -8.31 -9.31 -32.37
CA GLN A 107 -8.59 -10.32 -31.36
C GLN A 107 -7.33 -10.69 -30.56
N LYS A 108 -7.46 -10.73 -29.23
CA LYS A 108 -6.39 -11.18 -28.32
C LYS A 108 -6.03 -12.64 -28.61
N GLY A 109 -4.73 -12.95 -28.70
CA GLY A 109 -4.23 -14.31 -28.94
C GLY A 109 -4.15 -14.73 -30.41
N VAL A 110 -4.30 -13.81 -31.37
CA VAL A 110 -4.15 -14.09 -32.81
C VAL A 110 -3.03 -13.25 -33.39
N VAL A 111 -2.09 -13.89 -34.08
CA VAL A 111 -0.99 -13.25 -34.80
C VAL A 111 -1.11 -13.55 -36.28
N SER A 112 -0.95 -12.53 -37.12
CA SER A 112 -0.96 -12.75 -38.56
C SER A 112 0.44 -13.17 -39.05
N TRP A 113 0.48 -14.21 -39.87
CA TRP A 113 1.71 -14.75 -40.46
C TRP A 113 2.30 -13.79 -41.51
N ASP A 114 1.44 -13.29 -42.40
CA ASP A 114 1.74 -12.46 -43.58
C ASP A 114 1.45 -10.97 -43.35
N ALA A 115 1.30 -10.51 -42.11
CA ALA A 115 1.01 -9.11 -41.82
C ALA A 115 2.07 -8.19 -42.47
N PRO A 116 1.68 -7.22 -43.33
CA PRO A 116 2.64 -6.32 -43.95
C PRO A 116 3.44 -5.54 -42.90
N THR A 117 2.86 -5.25 -41.74
CA THR A 117 3.55 -4.57 -40.62
C THR A 117 4.16 -5.51 -39.58
N GLY A 118 4.14 -6.83 -39.81
CA GLY A 118 4.72 -7.85 -38.94
C GLY A 118 6.25 -7.93 -39.03
N ARG A 119 6.86 -8.61 -38.05
CA ARG A 119 8.33 -8.82 -37.98
C ARG A 119 8.86 -9.59 -39.20
N ARG A 120 8.20 -10.70 -39.56
CA ARG A 120 8.53 -11.55 -40.71
C ARG A 120 8.58 -10.77 -42.03
N ALA A 121 7.50 -10.04 -42.37
CA ALA A 121 7.41 -9.29 -43.62
C ALA A 121 8.46 -8.17 -43.71
N ARG A 122 8.70 -7.46 -42.59
CA ARG A 122 9.73 -6.41 -42.54
C ARG A 122 11.13 -6.98 -42.72
N PHE A 123 11.43 -8.10 -42.08
CA PHE A 123 12.72 -8.76 -42.19
C PHE A 123 12.98 -9.22 -43.64
N LEU A 124 12.04 -9.93 -44.23
CA LEU A 124 12.13 -10.37 -45.62
C LEU A 124 12.27 -9.19 -46.60
N ALA A 125 11.52 -8.10 -46.37
CA ALA A 125 11.67 -6.89 -47.16
C ALA A 125 13.08 -6.29 -47.03
N GLU A 126 13.66 -6.26 -45.83
CA GLU A 126 15.03 -5.77 -45.60
C GLU A 126 16.07 -6.62 -46.35
N VAL A 127 15.90 -7.95 -46.38
CA VAL A 127 16.76 -8.86 -47.15
C VAL A 127 16.68 -8.53 -48.64
N LEU A 128 15.47 -8.35 -49.19
CA LEU A 128 15.26 -7.99 -50.61
C LEU A 128 15.83 -6.60 -50.94
N MET A 129 15.66 -5.63 -50.04
CA MET A 129 16.22 -4.29 -50.22
C MET A 129 17.76 -4.34 -50.26
N LYS A 130 18.39 -5.03 -49.30
CA LYS A 130 19.86 -5.12 -49.22
C LYS A 130 20.49 -5.92 -50.36
N ARG A 131 19.88 -7.04 -50.74
CA ARG A 131 20.47 -7.98 -51.71
C ARG A 131 20.07 -7.69 -53.15
N CYS A 132 18.83 -7.26 -53.36
CA CYS A 132 18.25 -7.11 -54.69
C CYS A 132 18.04 -5.63 -55.08
N GLY A 133 18.37 -4.68 -54.20
CA GLY A 133 18.24 -3.24 -54.47
C GLY A 133 16.80 -2.77 -54.68
N MET A 134 15.81 -3.57 -54.25
CA MET A 134 14.40 -3.24 -54.41
C MET A 134 14.01 -2.03 -53.55
N ASP A 135 13.07 -1.21 -54.02
CA ASP A 135 12.48 -0.17 -53.19
C ASP A 135 11.64 -0.78 -52.06
N ARG A 136 11.41 0.00 -51.00
CA ARG A 136 10.75 -0.47 -49.79
C ARG A 136 9.30 -0.94 -50.03
N ALA A 137 8.57 -0.37 -50.98
CA ALA A 137 7.18 -0.75 -51.23
C ALA A 137 7.12 -2.11 -51.94
N SER A 138 7.85 -2.26 -53.04
CA SER A 138 7.91 -3.52 -53.79
C SER A 138 8.55 -4.66 -53.01
N ALA A 139 9.61 -4.39 -52.25
CA ALA A 139 10.23 -5.39 -51.37
C ALA A 139 9.23 -5.93 -50.33
N ARG A 140 8.32 -5.07 -49.86
CA ARG A 140 7.34 -5.43 -48.83
C ARG A 140 6.17 -6.23 -49.38
N GLU A 141 5.73 -5.90 -50.58
CA GLU A 141 4.73 -6.68 -51.31
C GLU A 141 5.26 -8.09 -51.60
N ALA A 142 6.46 -8.17 -52.20
CA ALA A 142 7.14 -9.44 -52.46
C ALA A 142 7.36 -10.27 -51.19
N ALA A 143 7.71 -9.63 -50.06
CA ALA A 143 7.85 -10.31 -48.77
C ALA A 143 6.52 -10.90 -48.26
N VAL A 144 5.41 -10.18 -48.38
CA VAL A 144 4.08 -10.66 -47.96
C VAL A 144 3.64 -11.84 -48.82
N ASP A 145 3.84 -11.76 -50.13
CA ASP A 145 3.49 -12.86 -51.04
C ASP A 145 4.38 -14.09 -50.83
N THR A 146 5.67 -13.88 -50.54
CA THR A 146 6.59 -14.96 -50.16
C THR A 146 6.10 -15.65 -48.88
N LEU A 147 5.64 -14.90 -47.87
CA LEU A 147 5.11 -15.49 -46.63
C LEU A 147 3.86 -16.35 -46.87
N ARG A 148 2.98 -15.93 -47.78
CA ARG A 148 1.80 -16.74 -48.16
C ARG A 148 2.21 -18.02 -48.86
N GLN A 149 3.14 -17.94 -49.81
CA GLN A 149 3.67 -19.12 -50.50
C GLN A 149 4.38 -20.08 -49.55
N ILE A 150 5.14 -19.56 -48.57
CA ILE A 150 5.73 -20.38 -47.51
C ILE A 150 4.62 -21.08 -46.71
N TRP A 151 3.58 -20.34 -46.30
CA TRP A 151 2.47 -20.90 -45.53
C TRP A 151 1.76 -22.05 -46.26
N ASP A 152 1.48 -21.85 -47.55
CA ASP A 152 0.83 -22.85 -48.39
C ASP A 152 1.74 -24.06 -48.61
N HIS A 153 3.03 -23.84 -48.86
CA HIS A 153 4.02 -24.91 -49.00
C HIS A 153 4.08 -25.80 -47.74
N LEU A 154 4.17 -25.19 -46.55
CA LEU A 154 4.18 -25.95 -45.29
C LEU A 154 2.90 -26.77 -45.13
N ALA A 155 1.74 -26.22 -45.49
CA ALA A 155 0.46 -26.91 -45.43
C ALA A 155 0.37 -28.10 -46.40
N VAL A 156 0.88 -27.93 -47.63
CA VAL A 156 0.87 -28.97 -48.66
C VAL A 156 1.78 -30.13 -48.26
N VAL A 157 3.00 -29.84 -47.80
CA VAL A 157 3.93 -30.89 -47.34
C VAL A 157 3.34 -31.67 -46.17
N ASP A 158 2.77 -30.97 -45.17
CA ASP A 158 2.10 -31.64 -44.04
C ASP A 158 0.96 -32.55 -44.51
N ALA A 159 0.12 -32.10 -45.45
CA ALA A 159 -0.99 -32.89 -45.98
C ALA A 159 -0.53 -34.11 -46.77
N GLN A 160 0.53 -33.98 -47.57
CA GLN A 160 1.11 -35.08 -48.34
C GLN A 160 1.69 -36.15 -47.42
N GLN A 161 2.46 -35.74 -46.40
CA GLN A 161 3.08 -36.67 -45.44
C GLN A 161 2.03 -37.36 -44.57
N ALA A 162 1.01 -36.64 -44.11
CA ALA A 162 -0.09 -37.22 -43.36
C ALA A 162 -0.87 -38.28 -44.17
N ALA A 163 -0.88 -38.20 -45.50
CA ALA A 163 -1.51 -39.19 -46.36
C ALA A 163 -0.65 -40.45 -46.56
N THR A 164 0.68 -40.33 -46.49
CA THR A 164 1.61 -41.45 -46.74
C THR A 164 2.08 -42.15 -45.46
N GLU A 165 2.12 -41.44 -44.33
CA GLU A 165 2.65 -41.95 -43.06
C GLU A 165 1.58 -41.92 -41.95
N PRO A 166 1.06 -43.09 -41.51
CA PRO A 166 -0.03 -43.16 -40.52
C PRO A 166 0.26 -42.51 -39.17
N ASN A 167 1.54 -42.42 -38.80
CA ASN A 167 2.00 -41.86 -37.53
C ASN A 167 2.61 -40.46 -37.67
N TYR A 168 2.50 -39.84 -38.86
CA TYR A 168 3.01 -38.49 -39.08
C TYR A 168 2.34 -37.49 -38.15
N ARG A 169 3.15 -36.61 -37.58
CA ARG A 169 2.70 -35.52 -36.70
C ARG A 169 2.90 -34.21 -37.46
N PRO A 170 1.82 -33.54 -37.91
CA PRO A 170 1.94 -32.31 -38.67
C PRO A 170 2.81 -31.26 -37.97
N LEU A 171 3.60 -30.51 -38.75
CA LEU A 171 4.34 -29.37 -38.27
C LEU A 171 3.38 -28.27 -37.78
N LEU A 172 2.29 -28.04 -38.51
CA LEU A 172 1.26 -27.07 -38.17
C LEU A 172 -0.03 -27.76 -37.71
N ALA A 173 -0.28 -27.73 -36.39
CA ALA A 173 -1.53 -28.21 -35.81
C ALA A 173 -2.66 -27.19 -35.99
N GLN A 174 -3.83 -27.65 -36.44
CA GLN A 174 -5.03 -26.82 -36.57
C GLN A 174 -5.64 -26.53 -35.19
N VAL A 175 -5.88 -25.25 -34.88
CA VAL A 175 -6.47 -24.80 -33.62
C VAL A 175 -7.47 -23.68 -33.89
N ALA A 176 -8.77 -24.00 -33.74
CA ALA A 176 -9.87 -23.11 -34.09
C ALA A 176 -9.72 -22.58 -35.54
N ASP A 177 -9.70 -21.25 -35.74
CA ASP A 177 -9.55 -20.58 -37.03
C ASP A 177 -8.09 -20.30 -37.44
N GLY A 178 -7.11 -20.88 -36.73
CA GLY A 178 -5.68 -20.68 -36.99
C GLY A 178 -4.86 -21.95 -36.79
N ARG A 179 -3.53 -21.80 -36.79
CA ARG A 179 -2.58 -22.90 -36.60
C ARG A 179 -1.52 -22.58 -35.56
N ARG A 180 -0.93 -23.63 -34.98
CA ARG A 180 0.21 -23.56 -34.06
C ARG A 180 1.28 -24.56 -34.50
N PHE A 181 2.54 -24.23 -34.24
CA PHE A 181 3.64 -25.16 -34.49
C PHE A 181 3.64 -26.29 -33.46
N ASN A 182 3.91 -27.50 -33.93
CA ASN A 182 4.12 -28.67 -33.10
C ASN A 182 5.56 -28.70 -32.58
N PRO A 183 5.79 -28.55 -31.26
CA PRO A 183 7.15 -28.51 -30.69
C PRO A 183 7.92 -29.83 -30.83
N GLU A 184 7.26 -30.96 -31.14
CA GLU A 184 7.92 -32.27 -31.32
C GLU A 184 8.93 -32.29 -32.47
N TRP A 185 8.92 -31.30 -33.36
CA TRP A 185 9.90 -31.14 -34.44
C TRP A 185 11.19 -30.41 -34.02
N TRP A 186 11.22 -29.79 -32.84
CA TRP A 186 12.41 -29.08 -32.35
C TRP A 186 13.35 -30.00 -31.59
N ARG A 187 14.64 -29.79 -31.79
CA ARG A 187 15.74 -30.46 -31.10
C ARG A 187 16.69 -29.41 -30.55
N ILE A 188 17.37 -29.75 -29.46
CA ILE A 188 18.37 -28.90 -28.81
C ILE A 188 19.70 -29.64 -28.77
N ARG A 189 20.79 -28.90 -29.00
CA ARG A 189 22.17 -29.39 -28.83
C ARG A 189 23.09 -28.24 -28.42
N PRO A 190 24.29 -28.51 -27.88
CA PRO A 190 25.32 -27.49 -27.72
C PRO A 190 25.61 -26.77 -29.05
N ALA A 191 25.78 -25.46 -29.01
CA ALA A 191 26.13 -24.69 -30.20
C ALA A 191 27.58 -24.98 -30.64
N ALA A 192 27.81 -25.12 -31.95
CA ALA A 192 29.15 -25.34 -32.51
C ALA A 192 29.65 -24.12 -33.29
N ASP A 193 30.97 -23.99 -33.43
CA ASP A 193 31.61 -22.93 -34.20
C ASP A 193 31.16 -22.93 -35.66
N GLY A 194 30.88 -21.74 -36.22
CA GLY A 194 30.44 -21.57 -37.61
C GLY A 194 28.96 -21.84 -37.86
N GLU A 195 28.19 -22.29 -36.85
CA GLU A 195 26.75 -22.51 -36.99
C GLU A 195 25.90 -21.26 -36.73
N LEU A 196 26.42 -20.35 -35.94
CA LEU A 196 25.78 -19.10 -35.56
C LEU A 196 26.60 -17.92 -36.09
N PHE A 197 25.92 -16.79 -36.19
CA PHE A 197 26.46 -15.53 -36.64
C PHE A 197 26.02 -14.46 -35.66
N SER A 198 26.93 -13.55 -35.32
CA SER A 198 26.64 -12.41 -34.46
C SER A 198 26.56 -11.13 -35.29
N CYS A 199 25.61 -10.26 -34.97
CA CYS A 199 25.53 -8.96 -35.61
C CYS A 199 26.57 -8.00 -35.04
N GLU A 200 27.42 -7.43 -35.90
CA GLU A 200 28.49 -6.50 -35.53
C GLU A 200 27.99 -5.19 -34.85
N THR A 201 26.72 -4.83 -35.03
CA THR A 201 26.14 -3.60 -34.48
C THR A 201 25.38 -3.83 -33.17
N CYS A 202 24.60 -4.90 -33.06
CA CYS A 202 23.71 -5.11 -31.92
C CYS A 202 24.02 -6.35 -31.07
N GLY A 203 25.04 -7.13 -31.46
CA GLY A 203 25.49 -8.35 -30.77
C GLY A 203 24.48 -9.50 -30.81
N HIS A 204 23.41 -9.41 -31.60
CA HIS A 204 22.39 -10.47 -31.67
C HIS A 204 22.94 -11.68 -32.41
N THR A 205 22.88 -12.85 -31.77
CA THR A 205 23.29 -14.13 -32.33
C THR A 205 22.12 -14.84 -33.00
N GLN A 206 22.31 -15.32 -34.22
CA GLN A 206 21.31 -16.01 -35.04
C GLN A 206 21.97 -16.90 -36.10
N VAL A 207 21.18 -17.63 -36.91
CA VAL A 207 21.70 -18.32 -38.10
C VAL A 207 22.04 -17.34 -39.23
N ASP A 208 22.88 -17.74 -40.19
CA ASP A 208 23.16 -16.90 -41.36
C ASP A 208 21.90 -16.69 -42.20
N THR A 209 21.43 -15.46 -42.22
CA THR A 209 20.33 -15.03 -43.08
C THR A 209 20.82 -14.05 -44.14
N VAL A 210 21.85 -14.49 -44.86
CA VAL A 210 22.46 -13.77 -45.98
C VAL A 210 22.96 -12.40 -45.53
N GLY A 211 23.71 -12.39 -44.41
CA GLY A 211 24.31 -11.17 -43.87
C GLY A 211 23.34 -10.18 -43.20
N THR A 212 22.03 -10.46 -43.14
CA THR A 212 21.03 -9.50 -42.61
C THR A 212 20.59 -9.82 -41.19
N CYS A 213 20.76 -8.89 -40.25
CA CYS A 213 20.30 -9.04 -38.86
C CYS A 213 18.76 -9.10 -38.73
N SER A 214 18.21 -10.05 -37.96
CA SER A 214 16.76 -10.18 -37.76
C SER A 214 16.15 -9.19 -36.75
N ARG A 215 17.00 -8.52 -35.96
CA ARG A 215 16.55 -7.54 -34.97
C ARG A 215 15.93 -6.31 -35.65
N TYR A 216 14.72 -5.96 -35.21
CA TYR A 216 13.99 -4.84 -35.78
C TYR A 216 14.77 -3.53 -35.72
N GLY A 217 14.94 -2.88 -36.88
CA GLY A 217 15.63 -1.59 -37.00
C GLY A 217 17.15 -1.65 -36.93
N CYS A 218 17.75 -2.85 -36.92
CA CYS A 218 19.20 -3.01 -36.94
C CYS A 218 19.72 -3.09 -38.38
N TYR A 219 20.72 -2.27 -38.70
CA TYR A 219 21.34 -2.24 -40.03
C TYR A 219 22.63 -3.05 -40.15
N GLY A 220 23.14 -3.59 -39.04
CA GLY A 220 24.41 -4.32 -38.99
C GLY A 220 24.44 -5.60 -39.83
N THR A 221 25.66 -6.03 -40.13
CA THR A 221 25.95 -7.26 -40.88
C THR A 221 26.23 -8.40 -39.92
N LEU A 222 25.96 -9.63 -40.37
CA LEU A 222 26.28 -10.84 -39.64
C LEU A 222 27.71 -11.29 -39.91
N ILE A 223 28.46 -11.55 -38.85
CA ILE A 223 29.79 -12.15 -38.91
C ILE A 223 29.76 -13.55 -38.28
N PRO A 224 30.56 -14.51 -38.78
CA PRO A 224 30.65 -15.84 -38.19
C PRO A 224 30.95 -15.77 -36.70
N TRP A 225 30.15 -16.46 -35.90
CA TRP A 225 30.32 -16.51 -34.46
C TRP A 225 31.15 -17.74 -34.08
N SER A 226 32.07 -17.56 -33.12
CA SER A 226 32.92 -18.62 -32.58
C SER A 226 33.06 -18.51 -31.07
N LEU A 227 33.00 -19.64 -30.38
CA LEU A 227 33.17 -19.77 -28.94
C LEU A 227 34.47 -19.14 -28.44
N SER A 228 35.57 -19.36 -29.15
CA SER A 228 36.91 -18.88 -28.77
C SER A 228 37.10 -17.35 -28.88
N LYS A 229 36.24 -16.66 -29.64
CA LYS A 229 36.31 -15.20 -29.87
C LYS A 229 35.11 -14.45 -29.30
N ALA A 230 34.17 -15.14 -28.67
CA ALA A 230 33.03 -14.49 -28.03
C ALA A 230 33.54 -13.62 -26.87
N GLU A 231 33.16 -12.33 -26.85
CA GLU A 231 33.45 -11.46 -25.72
C GLU A 231 32.93 -12.07 -24.41
N ARG A 232 33.63 -11.83 -23.29
CA ARG A 232 33.19 -12.25 -21.95
C ARG A 232 31.74 -11.82 -21.73
N ASN A 233 30.85 -12.80 -21.60
CA ASN A 233 29.43 -12.57 -21.37
C ASN A 233 29.08 -13.04 -19.96
N HIS A 234 28.71 -12.11 -19.09
CA HIS A 234 28.39 -12.39 -17.68
C HIS A 234 27.39 -13.55 -17.50
N TYR A 235 26.34 -13.63 -18.32
CA TYR A 235 25.33 -14.69 -18.21
C TYR A 235 25.85 -16.04 -18.69
N ARG A 236 26.71 -16.05 -19.73
CA ARG A 236 27.41 -17.27 -20.15
C ARG A 236 28.28 -17.78 -19.02
N ASP A 237 29.15 -16.92 -18.49
CA ASP A 237 30.05 -17.27 -17.39
C ASP A 237 29.22 -17.80 -16.21
N LEU A 238 28.08 -17.16 -15.91
CA LEU A 238 27.16 -17.61 -14.86
C LEU A 238 26.58 -19.00 -15.15
N TYR A 239 26.13 -19.31 -16.36
CA TYR A 239 25.64 -20.65 -16.69
C TYR A 239 26.73 -21.74 -16.69
N GLU A 240 27.97 -21.37 -16.99
CA GLU A 240 29.11 -22.31 -16.99
C GLU A 240 29.74 -22.51 -15.60
N THR A 241 29.64 -21.50 -14.71
CA THR A 241 30.32 -21.49 -13.41
C THR A 241 29.41 -21.60 -12.20
N LEU A 242 28.19 -21.03 -12.22
CA LEU A 242 27.23 -21.22 -11.15
C LEU A 242 26.54 -22.58 -11.31
N GLY A 243 26.50 -23.35 -10.21
CA GLY A 243 25.65 -24.54 -10.13
C GLY A 243 24.19 -24.20 -10.38
N SER A 244 23.40 -25.20 -10.76
CA SER A 244 21.95 -25.07 -11.05
C SER A 244 21.08 -24.80 -9.82
N GLU A 245 21.65 -24.24 -8.75
CA GLU A 245 20.96 -24.01 -7.49
C GLU A 245 20.02 -22.82 -7.60
N ARG A 246 18.75 -23.03 -7.22
CA ARG A 246 17.75 -21.98 -7.22
C ARG A 246 17.91 -21.16 -5.95
N LEU A 247 18.05 -19.85 -6.09
CA LEU A 247 18.02 -18.93 -4.95
C LEU A 247 16.71 -19.11 -4.18
N ARG A 248 16.81 -19.53 -2.91
CA ARG A 248 15.71 -19.50 -1.97
C ARG A 248 15.58 -18.08 -1.43
N VAL A 249 14.49 -17.43 -1.85
CA VAL A 249 14.16 -16.07 -1.43
C VAL A 249 13.00 -16.11 -0.46
N GLU A 250 13.12 -15.59 0.75
CA GLU A 250 12.02 -15.49 1.72
C GLU A 250 11.71 -14.03 2.09
N GLU A 251 10.53 -13.76 2.64
CA GLU A 251 10.20 -12.45 3.22
C GLU A 251 10.37 -12.46 4.73
N HIS A 252 10.66 -11.31 5.32
CA HIS A 252 10.65 -11.14 6.78
C HIS A 252 9.96 -9.84 7.17
N THR A 253 8.72 -9.95 7.64
CA THR A 253 7.88 -8.80 8.00
C THR A 253 7.26 -9.00 9.37
N ALA A 254 6.77 -7.93 9.99
CA ALA A 254 6.02 -8.00 11.24
C ALA A 254 4.68 -8.76 11.10
N GLN A 255 4.34 -9.19 9.88
CA GLN A 255 3.12 -9.94 9.57
C GLN A 255 3.34 -11.45 9.60
N LEU A 256 4.58 -11.92 9.76
CA LEU A 256 4.85 -13.35 9.99
C LEU A 256 4.50 -13.73 11.43
N SER A 257 4.08 -14.99 11.62
CA SER A 257 3.97 -15.53 12.98
C SER A 257 5.33 -15.59 13.65
N ARG A 258 5.36 -15.59 14.98
CA ARG A 258 6.62 -15.62 15.74
C ARG A 258 7.44 -16.86 15.41
N GLU A 259 6.78 -18.00 15.26
CA GLU A 259 7.40 -19.28 14.94
C GLU A 259 8.02 -19.24 13.55
N LYS A 260 7.30 -18.70 12.55
CA LYS A 260 7.79 -18.63 11.17
C LYS A 260 8.91 -17.61 10.99
N ALA A 261 8.79 -16.45 11.64
CA ALA A 261 9.84 -15.45 11.66
C ALA A 261 11.14 -16.02 12.26
N LYS A 262 11.04 -16.78 13.34
CA LYS A 262 12.18 -17.45 13.98
C LYS A 262 12.81 -18.51 13.05
N GLU A 263 12.00 -19.37 12.43
CA GLU A 263 12.45 -20.36 11.45
C GLU A 263 13.24 -19.69 10.31
N PHE A 264 12.71 -18.61 9.73
CA PHE A 264 13.40 -17.88 8.64
C PHE A 264 14.68 -17.17 9.09
N GLN A 265 14.76 -16.73 10.35
CA GLN A 265 16.00 -16.15 10.89
C GLN A 265 17.09 -17.22 11.05
N GLU A 266 16.74 -18.39 11.58
CA GLU A 266 17.65 -19.53 11.75
C GLU A 266 18.12 -20.04 10.37
N ASP A 267 17.18 -20.31 9.45
CA ASP A 267 17.49 -20.75 8.09
C ASP A 267 18.37 -19.75 7.32
N PHE A 268 18.18 -18.44 7.53
CA PHE A 268 19.01 -17.43 6.87
C PHE A 268 20.42 -17.38 7.49
N LYS A 269 20.53 -17.53 8.80
CA LYS A 269 21.82 -17.57 9.50
C LYS A 269 22.64 -18.81 9.12
N ASP A 270 21.98 -19.93 8.90
CA ASP A 270 22.60 -21.21 8.53
C ASP A 270 22.89 -21.32 7.02
N GLY A 271 22.54 -20.30 6.23
CA GLY A 271 22.76 -20.27 4.78
C GLY A 271 21.77 -21.12 3.96
N HIS A 272 20.65 -21.53 4.56
CA HIS A 272 19.56 -22.22 3.87
C HIS A 272 18.62 -21.29 3.12
N ILE A 273 18.66 -19.98 3.39
CA ILE A 273 17.99 -18.92 2.62
C ILE A 273 19.05 -17.99 2.03
N ASP A 274 19.03 -17.80 0.71
CA ASP A 274 20.00 -16.96 0.01
C ASP A 274 19.65 -15.47 0.06
N LEU A 275 18.36 -15.14 0.09
CA LEU A 275 17.89 -13.76 0.11
C LEU A 275 16.69 -13.57 1.03
N LEU A 276 16.79 -12.61 1.93
CA LEU A 276 15.72 -12.25 2.85
C LEU A 276 15.19 -10.84 2.56
N SER A 277 13.98 -10.75 2.02
CA SER A 277 13.30 -9.48 1.74
C SER A 277 12.61 -8.96 3.00
N SER A 278 13.27 -8.05 3.71
CA SER A 278 12.79 -7.51 4.99
C SER A 278 12.15 -6.13 4.91
N SER A 279 11.24 -5.85 5.84
CA SER A 279 10.82 -4.49 6.19
C SER A 279 11.76 -3.87 7.25
N THR A 280 11.27 -2.94 8.06
CA THR A 280 12.00 -2.34 9.20
C THR A 280 12.32 -3.34 10.32
N THR A 281 11.84 -4.59 10.22
CA THR A 281 12.05 -5.65 11.23
C THR A 281 13.51 -6.00 11.48
N PHE A 282 14.40 -5.81 10.50
CA PHE A 282 15.85 -5.97 10.68
C PHE A 282 16.63 -4.65 10.78
N GLU A 283 15.93 -3.52 10.88
CA GLU A 283 16.58 -2.26 11.14
C GLU A 283 17.13 -2.22 12.58
N LEU A 284 16.38 -2.76 13.55
CA LEU A 284 16.77 -2.80 14.97
C LEU A 284 16.90 -4.24 15.50
N GLY A 285 17.96 -4.47 16.29
CA GLY A 285 17.98 -5.49 17.35
C GLY A 285 18.16 -6.97 16.99
N VAL A 286 18.03 -7.40 15.73
CA VAL A 286 18.25 -8.82 15.37
C VAL A 286 19.68 -9.03 14.87
N ASP A 287 20.34 -10.07 15.39
CA ASP A 287 21.66 -10.51 14.92
C ASP A 287 21.49 -11.63 13.89
N LEU A 288 21.70 -11.29 12.61
CA LEU A 288 21.67 -12.22 11.48
C LEU A 288 23.07 -12.73 11.12
N GLY A 289 24.09 -12.41 11.93
CA GLY A 289 25.49 -12.58 11.55
C GLY A 289 25.94 -11.52 10.53
N ASP A 290 26.93 -11.88 9.73
CA ASP A 290 27.58 -10.97 8.77
C ASP A 290 26.91 -11.10 7.39
N LEU A 291 26.34 -10.00 6.89
CA LEU A 291 25.82 -9.97 5.52
C LEU A 291 26.90 -9.50 4.55
N ASP A 292 26.95 -10.12 3.37
CA ASP A 292 27.82 -9.66 2.28
C ASP A 292 27.21 -8.47 1.53
N VAL A 293 25.88 -8.52 1.28
CA VAL A 293 25.18 -7.55 0.43
C VAL A 293 23.88 -7.08 1.08
N VAL A 294 23.68 -5.75 1.12
CA VAL A 294 22.40 -5.13 1.46
C VAL A 294 21.84 -4.41 0.24
N PHE A 295 20.64 -4.81 -0.18
CA PHE A 295 19.91 -4.16 -1.27
C PHE A 295 18.72 -3.35 -0.75
N LEU A 296 18.80 -2.02 -0.88
CA LEU A 296 17.72 -1.10 -0.53
C LEU A 296 16.88 -0.79 -1.77
N ARG A 297 15.66 -1.34 -1.84
CA ARG A 297 14.72 -1.14 -2.95
C ARG A 297 14.29 0.32 -3.17
N ASN A 298 14.40 1.16 -2.14
CA ASN A 298 14.13 2.58 -2.18
C ASN A 298 15.02 3.28 -1.15
N VAL A 299 15.21 4.59 -1.32
CA VAL A 299 15.87 5.41 -0.31
C VAL A 299 15.04 5.33 0.99
N PRO A 300 15.64 4.96 2.14
CA PRO A 300 15.02 5.06 3.45
C PRO A 300 14.58 6.50 3.77
N PRO A 301 13.61 6.69 4.68
CA PRO A 301 13.05 8.02 4.93
C PRO A 301 14.04 8.96 5.63
N GLU A 302 14.85 8.46 6.58
CA GLU A 302 15.83 9.25 7.32
C GLU A 302 17.26 8.67 7.25
N PRO A 303 18.31 9.50 7.43
CA PRO A 303 19.71 9.04 7.46
C PRO A 303 19.99 7.97 8.51
N PHE A 304 19.35 8.04 9.69
CA PHE A 304 19.49 7.01 10.73
C PHE A 304 19.08 5.63 10.20
N ASN A 305 17.93 5.55 9.51
CA ASN A 305 17.45 4.29 8.94
C ASN A 305 18.43 3.76 7.89
N TYR A 306 19.04 4.65 7.11
CA TYR A 306 20.02 4.29 6.10
C TYR A 306 21.25 3.63 6.72
N VAL A 307 21.86 4.29 7.72
CA VAL A 307 23.06 3.78 8.41
C VAL A 307 22.78 2.45 9.11
N GLN A 308 21.64 2.33 9.81
CA GLN A 308 21.27 1.08 10.49
C GLN A 308 21.09 -0.10 9.53
N ARG A 309 20.54 0.15 8.33
CA ARG A 309 20.34 -0.91 7.33
C ARG A 309 21.63 -1.26 6.60
N VAL A 310 22.43 -0.28 6.20
CA VAL A 310 23.70 -0.49 5.50
C VAL A 310 24.75 -1.11 6.41
N GLY A 311 24.77 -0.74 7.70
CA GLY A 311 25.66 -1.32 8.73
C GLY A 311 25.38 -2.78 9.09
N ARG A 312 24.45 -3.43 8.39
CA ARG A 312 24.26 -4.89 8.44
C ARG A 312 25.21 -5.65 7.52
N ALA A 313 25.71 -5.00 6.47
CA ALA A 313 26.73 -5.57 5.60
C ALA A 313 28.15 -5.22 6.08
N GLY A 314 29.12 -6.09 5.76
CA GLY A 314 30.55 -5.76 5.92
C GLY A 314 31.05 -5.75 7.36
N ARG A 315 30.43 -6.55 8.24
CA ARG A 315 30.89 -6.74 9.63
C ARG A 315 32.08 -7.70 9.76
N ARG A 316 32.27 -8.57 8.77
CA ARG A 316 33.38 -9.54 8.74
C ARG A 316 34.70 -8.85 8.37
N SER A 317 35.72 -9.03 9.21
CA SER A 317 37.07 -8.55 8.90
C SER A 317 37.60 -9.19 7.62
N GLY A 318 38.14 -8.38 6.70
CA GLY A 318 38.77 -8.84 5.45
C GLY A 318 37.86 -8.94 4.22
N TYR A 319 36.54 -8.77 4.38
CA TYR A 319 35.58 -8.79 3.25
C TYR A 319 34.77 -7.49 3.21
N PRO A 320 34.85 -6.68 2.13
CA PRO A 320 34.06 -5.48 2.02
C PRO A 320 32.58 -5.81 1.82
N GLY A 321 31.71 -5.28 2.67
CA GLY A 321 30.27 -5.35 2.46
C GLY A 321 29.82 -4.41 1.32
N ILE A 322 28.84 -4.84 0.53
CA ILE A 322 28.28 -4.04 -0.56
C ILE A 322 26.88 -3.58 -0.19
N ALA A 323 26.63 -2.27 -0.28
CA ALA A 323 25.30 -1.70 -0.14
C ALA A 323 24.85 -1.04 -1.45
N VAL A 324 23.72 -1.50 -1.99
CA VAL A 324 23.14 -0.97 -3.23
C VAL A 324 21.80 -0.32 -2.92
N THR A 325 21.67 0.98 -3.21
CA THR A 325 20.41 1.71 -3.04
C THR A 325 19.78 2.01 -4.40
N TYR A 326 18.60 1.44 -4.65
CA TYR A 326 17.82 1.69 -5.86
C TYR A 326 16.92 2.91 -5.68
N CYS A 327 17.22 4.01 -6.35
CA CYS A 327 16.39 5.22 -6.34
C CYS A 327 15.31 5.13 -7.43
N ARG A 328 14.03 5.09 -7.02
CA ARG A 328 12.91 5.09 -7.98
C ARG A 328 12.72 6.47 -8.60
N ARG A 329 11.91 6.55 -9.66
CA ARG A 329 11.44 7.84 -10.24
C ARG A 329 10.36 8.52 -9.38
N ALA A 330 10.46 8.38 -8.05
CA ALA A 330 9.62 9.07 -7.08
C ALA A 330 10.34 10.35 -6.63
N SER A 331 9.60 11.42 -6.34
CA SER A 331 10.19 12.70 -5.97
C SER A 331 11.02 12.66 -4.67
N HIS A 332 10.70 11.76 -3.74
CA HIS A 332 11.56 11.47 -2.57
C HIS A 332 12.91 10.89 -2.99
N ASP A 333 12.90 9.79 -3.74
CA ASP A 333 14.11 9.07 -4.14
C ASP A 333 15.00 9.93 -5.05
N LEU A 334 14.40 10.72 -5.96
CA LEU A 334 15.13 11.65 -6.83
C LEU A 334 15.79 12.79 -6.04
N TYR A 335 15.13 13.29 -5.00
CA TYR A 335 15.70 14.34 -4.13
C TYR A 335 16.99 13.86 -3.46
N HIS A 336 16.97 12.66 -2.87
CA HIS A 336 18.17 12.09 -2.25
C HIS A 336 19.20 11.58 -3.26
N PHE A 337 18.78 11.16 -4.45
CA PHE A 337 19.71 10.82 -5.54
C PHE A 337 20.51 12.05 -6.01
N ALA A 338 19.90 13.23 -6.04
CA ALA A 338 20.58 14.48 -6.39
C ALA A 338 21.53 14.98 -5.28
N GLN A 339 21.31 14.59 -4.02
CA GLN A 339 22.10 14.98 -2.85
C GLN A 339 22.40 13.76 -1.95
N PRO A 340 23.18 12.78 -2.43
CA PRO A 340 23.38 11.51 -1.72
C PRO A 340 24.15 11.68 -0.40
N GLU A 341 25.06 12.66 -0.32
CA GLU A 341 25.88 12.94 0.87
C GLU A 341 25.04 13.09 2.15
N ARG A 342 23.85 13.66 2.06
CA ARG A 342 22.97 13.89 3.21
C ARG A 342 22.52 12.59 3.87
N MET A 343 22.32 11.53 3.09
CA MET A 343 22.01 10.19 3.59
C MET A 343 23.29 9.46 4.04
N LEU A 344 24.38 9.59 3.28
CA LEU A 344 25.63 8.85 3.50
C LEU A 344 26.44 9.33 4.71
N LYS A 345 26.40 10.64 5.03
CA LYS A 345 27.11 11.19 6.20
C LYS A 345 26.59 10.61 7.52
N GLY A 346 25.37 10.08 7.54
CA GLY A 346 24.79 9.52 8.76
C GLY A 346 24.61 10.55 9.87
N GLU A 347 24.54 11.84 9.54
CA GLU A 347 24.25 12.89 10.50
C GLU A 347 22.83 12.71 11.01
N THR A 348 22.71 12.23 12.24
CA THR A 348 21.42 12.01 12.91
C THR A 348 21.18 13.13 13.90
N ARG A 349 19.94 13.61 13.95
CA ARG A 349 19.52 14.56 14.98
C ARG A 349 19.41 13.78 16.30
N PHE A 350 19.93 14.35 17.38
CA PHE A 350 19.74 13.80 18.71
C PHE A 350 18.25 13.73 19.04
N VAL A 351 17.82 12.63 19.67
CA VAL A 351 16.44 12.49 20.17
C VAL A 351 16.34 13.30 21.46
N GLY A 352 15.54 14.36 21.45
CA GLY A 352 15.26 15.16 22.63
C GLY A 352 14.37 14.39 23.60
N LEU A 353 14.92 13.90 24.71
CA LEU A 353 14.14 13.33 25.80
C LEU A 353 13.78 14.44 26.79
N THR A 354 12.50 14.51 27.18
CA THR A 354 12.05 15.40 28.26
C THR A 354 11.41 14.59 29.38
N LEU A 355 11.90 14.79 30.59
CA LEU A 355 11.33 14.24 31.83
C LEU A 355 10.50 15.30 32.58
N ARG A 356 10.12 16.39 31.90
CA ARG A 356 9.37 17.51 32.47
C ARG A 356 7.94 17.62 31.92
N ASN A 357 7.48 16.59 31.21
CA ASN A 357 6.15 16.61 30.61
C ASN A 357 5.07 16.36 31.67
N THR A 358 4.49 17.44 32.18
CA THR A 358 3.44 17.42 33.21
C THR A 358 2.20 16.67 32.74
N LYS A 359 1.76 16.85 31.48
CA LYS A 359 0.60 16.13 30.91
C LYS A 359 0.75 14.60 30.95
N ILE A 360 1.94 14.09 30.65
CA ILE A 360 2.22 12.64 30.75
C ILE A 360 2.23 12.23 32.23
N ALA A 361 2.88 13.05 33.08
CA ALA A 361 2.98 12.78 34.51
C ALA A 361 1.60 12.71 35.20
N GLU A 362 0.68 13.60 34.85
CA GLU A 362 -0.70 13.58 35.36
C GLU A 362 -1.43 12.28 35.04
N ARG A 363 -1.31 11.76 33.82
CA ARG A 363 -1.93 10.47 33.46
C ARG A 363 -1.32 9.30 34.21
N HIS A 364 0.00 9.33 34.43
CA HIS A 364 0.66 8.34 35.27
C HIS A 364 0.21 8.47 36.74
N LEU A 365 -0.03 9.68 37.23
CA LEU A 365 -0.59 9.92 38.56
C LEU A 365 -1.98 9.28 38.68
N VAL A 366 -2.87 9.52 37.70
CA VAL A 366 -4.19 8.86 37.65
C VAL A 366 -4.04 7.34 37.60
N ALA A 367 -3.10 6.81 36.81
CA ALA A 367 -2.85 5.38 36.72
C ALA A 367 -2.34 4.77 38.04
N VAL A 368 -1.50 5.47 38.80
CA VAL A 368 -1.03 5.04 40.14
C VAL A 368 -2.22 4.99 41.11
N VAL A 369 -3.04 6.04 41.15
CA VAL A 369 -4.22 6.10 42.02
C VAL A 369 -5.22 4.99 41.67
N LEU A 370 -5.56 4.83 40.40
CA LEU A 370 -6.46 3.76 39.94
C LEU A 370 -5.86 2.37 40.20
N GLY A 371 -4.56 2.19 40.00
CA GLY A 371 -3.86 0.95 40.32
C GLY A 371 -3.96 0.59 41.81
N HIS A 372 -3.79 1.57 42.69
CA HIS A 372 -3.99 1.39 44.13
C HIS A 372 -5.46 1.08 44.47
N PHE A 373 -6.42 1.72 43.80
CA PHE A 373 -7.85 1.44 43.96
C PHE A 373 -8.20 0.01 43.53
N PHE A 374 -7.76 -0.43 42.35
CA PHE A 374 -8.05 -1.78 41.82
C PHE A 374 -7.42 -2.90 42.63
N ARG A 375 -6.24 -2.71 43.22
CA ARG A 375 -5.63 -3.70 44.13
C ARG A 375 -6.50 -4.00 45.36
N ARG A 376 -7.29 -3.02 45.80
CA ARG A 376 -8.21 -3.14 46.94
C ARG A 376 -9.65 -3.45 46.55
N ASN A 377 -10.02 -3.21 45.29
CA ASN A 377 -11.34 -3.50 44.73
C ASN A 377 -11.20 -4.28 43.40
N PRO A 378 -10.76 -5.56 43.42
CA PRO A 378 -10.44 -6.30 42.20
C PRO A 378 -11.64 -6.52 41.27
N ASP A 379 -12.84 -6.59 41.85
CA ASP A 379 -14.12 -6.71 41.15
C ASP A 379 -14.41 -5.53 40.21
N ARG A 380 -13.84 -4.35 40.51
CA ARG A 380 -14.00 -3.13 39.71
C ARG A 380 -13.18 -3.08 38.42
N PHE A 381 -12.27 -4.04 38.19
CA PHE A 381 -11.30 -3.95 37.09
C PHE A 381 -11.76 -4.60 35.77
N HIS A 382 -12.81 -5.43 35.80
CA HIS A 382 -13.16 -6.28 34.66
C HIS A 382 -13.82 -5.54 33.49
N CYS A 383 -14.90 -4.80 33.75
CA CYS A 383 -15.61 -4.06 32.71
C CYS A 383 -16.09 -2.69 33.19
N VAL A 384 -16.45 -1.82 32.25
CA VAL A 384 -16.87 -0.45 32.54
C VAL A 384 -18.11 -0.41 33.44
N ALA A 385 -19.02 -1.37 33.33
CA ALA A 385 -20.17 -1.46 34.23
C ALA A 385 -19.75 -1.67 35.69
N ASP A 386 -18.79 -2.58 35.93
CA ASP A 386 -18.27 -2.86 37.28
C ASP A 386 -17.49 -1.66 37.81
N PHE A 387 -16.63 -1.06 36.97
CA PHE A 387 -15.84 0.12 37.29
C PHE A 387 -16.71 1.30 37.73
N CYS A 388 -17.74 1.64 36.95
CA CYS A 388 -18.62 2.77 37.26
C CYS A 388 -19.60 2.49 38.41
N ASN A 389 -19.70 1.23 38.87
CA ASN A 389 -20.73 0.68 39.77
C ASN A 389 -22.16 0.70 39.19
N THR A 390 -22.54 1.79 38.50
CA THR A 390 -23.79 1.92 37.75
C THR A 390 -23.60 2.94 36.62
N LEU A 391 -23.80 2.56 35.36
CA LEU A 391 -23.62 3.48 34.23
C LEU A 391 -24.65 4.60 34.15
N ALA A 392 -25.89 4.36 34.57
CA ALA A 392 -26.95 5.37 34.51
C ALA A 392 -26.68 6.56 35.44
N ARG A 393 -26.05 6.29 36.60
CA ARG A 393 -25.62 7.25 37.61
C ARG A 393 -24.32 6.76 38.26
N PRO A 394 -23.16 7.03 37.65
CA PRO A 394 -21.88 6.53 38.14
C PRO A 394 -21.55 7.04 39.54
N ARG A 395 -21.05 6.16 40.40
CA ARG A 395 -20.59 6.48 41.77
C ARG A 395 -19.07 6.42 41.91
N ILE A 396 -18.37 6.04 40.85
CA ILE A 396 -16.92 5.79 40.88
C ILE A 396 -16.09 7.02 41.27
N LEU A 397 -16.52 8.23 40.89
CA LEU A 397 -15.80 9.45 41.29
C LEU A 397 -15.88 9.68 42.81
N ASP A 398 -17.05 9.43 43.41
CA ASP A 398 -17.23 9.49 44.86
C ASP A 398 -16.42 8.39 45.55
N GLU A 399 -16.47 7.16 45.04
CA GLU A 399 -15.73 6.02 45.60
C GLU A 399 -14.21 6.23 45.55
N ILE A 400 -13.70 6.85 44.47
CA ILE A 400 -12.29 7.22 44.36
C ILE A 400 -11.94 8.35 45.33
N ALA A 401 -12.81 9.34 45.50
CA ALA A 401 -12.60 10.41 46.48
C ALA A 401 -12.51 9.86 47.91
N GLU A 402 -13.46 9.03 48.32
CA GLU A 402 -13.46 8.35 49.62
C GLU A 402 -12.20 7.47 49.81
N HIS A 403 -11.75 6.83 48.73
CA HIS A 403 -10.54 6.01 48.74
C HIS A 403 -9.28 6.86 48.90
N ILE A 404 -9.18 7.99 48.22
CA ILE A 404 -8.08 8.95 48.36
C ILE A 404 -8.03 9.48 49.80
N ASP A 405 -9.16 9.90 50.36
CA ASP A 405 -9.23 10.41 51.74
C ASP A 405 -8.74 9.38 52.77
N ARG A 406 -9.02 8.10 52.53
CA ARG A 406 -8.62 7.00 53.43
C ARG A 406 -7.13 6.62 53.29
N TYR A 407 -6.58 6.68 52.08
CA TYR A 407 -5.25 6.13 51.77
C TYR A 407 -4.25 7.15 51.22
N ALA A 408 -4.49 8.46 51.40
CA ALA A 408 -3.66 9.52 50.84
C ALA A 408 -2.15 9.34 51.13
N LEU A 409 -1.79 8.99 52.37
CA LEU A 409 -0.39 8.76 52.75
C LEU A 409 0.27 7.58 52.02
N ASP A 410 -0.48 6.51 51.77
CA ASP A 410 0.04 5.34 51.06
C ASP A 410 0.22 5.67 49.57
N ILE A 411 -0.74 6.40 48.99
CA ILE A 411 -0.70 6.86 47.60
C ILE A 411 0.45 7.87 47.39
N GLU A 412 0.62 8.84 48.31
CA GLU A 412 1.71 9.83 48.28
C GLU A 412 3.09 9.16 48.23
N LYS A 413 3.31 8.11 49.03
CA LYS A 413 4.55 7.31 48.99
C LYS A 413 4.77 6.61 47.65
N GLU A 414 3.70 6.07 47.05
CA GLU A 414 3.80 5.47 45.71
C GLU A 414 4.13 6.53 44.65
N LEU A 415 3.54 7.73 44.73
CA LEU A 415 3.83 8.84 43.81
C LEU A 415 5.27 9.33 43.96
N GLU A 416 5.78 9.50 45.18
CA GLU A 416 7.17 9.86 45.47
C GLU A 416 8.18 8.85 44.94
N ALA A 417 7.83 7.56 44.94
CA ALA A 417 8.68 6.51 44.38
C ALA A 417 8.72 6.51 42.83
N VAL A 418 7.68 7.04 42.18
CA VAL A 418 7.52 7.03 40.72
C VAL A 418 8.05 8.31 40.07
N PHE A 419 7.82 9.47 40.69
CA PHE A 419 8.10 10.78 40.07
C PHE A 419 9.34 11.46 40.65
N PRO A 420 10.15 12.15 39.80
CA PRO A 420 11.22 13.01 40.28
C PRO A 420 10.68 14.28 40.98
N ASP A 421 11.50 14.88 41.85
CA ASP A 421 11.12 16.01 42.72
C ASP A 421 10.45 17.19 42.01
N HIS A 422 10.93 17.56 40.82
CA HIS A 422 10.37 18.69 40.07
C HIS A 422 8.96 18.40 39.54
N LEU A 423 8.63 17.13 39.29
CA LEU A 423 7.28 16.74 38.88
C LEU A 423 6.35 16.66 40.09
N LEU A 424 6.83 16.17 41.24
CA LEU A 424 6.03 16.12 42.48
C LEU A 424 5.51 17.49 42.90
N GLU A 425 6.31 18.54 42.70
CA GLU A 425 5.88 19.92 42.93
C GLU A 425 4.82 20.36 41.90
N SER A 426 5.06 20.11 40.61
CA SER A 426 4.10 20.48 39.54
C SER A 426 2.76 19.74 39.62
N LEU A 427 2.75 18.53 40.17
CA LEU A 427 1.57 17.68 40.34
C LEU A 427 0.82 17.97 41.64
N GLY A 428 1.32 18.87 42.48
CA GLY A 428 0.72 19.16 43.78
C GLY A 428 0.80 18.01 44.78
N VAL A 429 1.84 17.16 44.70
CA VAL A 429 2.02 16.07 45.69
C VAL A 429 2.52 16.66 47.01
N LYS A 430 3.45 17.61 46.95
CA LYS A 430 4.07 18.24 48.13
C LYS A 430 3.10 19.09 48.96
N ASP A 431 2.08 19.67 48.34
CA ASP A 431 1.07 20.53 48.98
C ASP A 431 -0.30 19.84 49.12
N ARG A 432 -0.39 18.54 48.80
CA ARG A 432 -1.63 17.74 48.77
C ARG A 432 -2.69 18.28 47.81
N GLY A 433 -2.30 19.06 46.81
CA GLY A 433 -3.15 19.52 45.73
C GLY A 433 -3.44 18.45 44.65
N TRP A 434 -2.72 17.32 44.66
CA TRP A 434 -2.82 16.29 43.63
C TRP A 434 -4.20 15.66 43.41
N PRO A 435 -5.09 15.48 44.42
CA PRO A 435 -6.44 14.92 44.18
C PRO A 435 -7.29 15.77 43.24
N LYS A 436 -6.97 17.07 43.13
CA LYS A 436 -7.66 18.03 42.26
C LYS A 436 -7.51 17.66 40.78
N HIS A 437 -6.42 16.98 40.40
CA HIS A 437 -6.22 16.48 39.04
C HIS A 437 -7.15 15.30 38.68
N LEU A 438 -7.82 14.69 39.67
CA LEU A 438 -8.79 13.61 39.49
C LEU A 438 -10.23 14.05 39.75
N LEU A 439 -10.45 14.87 40.79
CA LEU A 439 -11.77 15.06 41.42
C LEU A 439 -12.36 16.47 41.27
N GLU A 440 -11.57 17.55 41.22
CA GLU A 440 -12.11 18.91 41.23
C GLU A 440 -12.64 19.34 39.84
N SER A 441 -13.86 19.89 39.85
CA SER A 441 -14.47 20.50 38.67
C SER A 441 -13.89 21.90 38.43
N GLY A 442 -13.41 22.18 37.21
CA GLY A 442 -12.96 23.53 36.80
C GLY A 442 -11.47 23.69 36.47
N ARG A 443 -10.65 22.62 36.51
CA ARG A 443 -9.29 22.60 35.93
C ARG A 443 -9.27 21.87 34.58
N GLU A 444 -8.16 22.05 33.85
CA GLU A 444 -7.98 21.77 32.41
C GLU A 444 -8.00 20.29 32.00
N ASP A 445 -7.75 19.35 32.92
CA ASP A 445 -7.55 17.93 32.62
C ASP A 445 -8.55 17.03 33.39
N ARG A 446 -9.86 17.25 33.21
CA ARG A 446 -10.98 16.47 33.76
C ARG A 446 -11.11 15.04 33.19
N ARG A 447 -10.02 14.39 32.78
CA ARG A 447 -10.08 13.23 31.87
C ARG A 447 -10.91 12.06 32.42
N LEU A 448 -10.77 11.73 33.71
CA LEU A 448 -11.56 10.66 34.31
C LEU A 448 -13.03 11.05 34.47
N ALA A 449 -13.30 12.25 35.00
CA ALA A 449 -14.68 12.73 35.19
C ALA A 449 -15.43 12.89 33.87
N ASP A 450 -14.77 13.47 32.84
CA ASP A 450 -15.32 13.64 31.50
C ASP A 450 -15.55 12.28 30.83
N ALA A 451 -14.64 11.31 30.99
CA ALA A 451 -14.83 9.96 30.48
C ALA A 451 -16.05 9.27 31.11
N VAL A 452 -16.19 9.36 32.44
CA VAL A 452 -17.31 8.80 33.20
C VAL A 452 -18.63 9.49 32.84
N ALA A 453 -18.63 10.81 32.67
CA ALA A 453 -19.80 11.57 32.24
C ALA A 453 -20.20 11.22 30.80
N ALA A 454 -19.23 11.14 29.88
CA ALA A 454 -19.46 10.80 28.48
C ALA A 454 -20.07 9.39 28.33
N VAL A 455 -19.48 8.37 28.99
CA VAL A 455 -20.02 7.00 28.89
C VAL A 455 -21.39 6.88 29.54
N SER A 456 -21.65 7.61 30.62
CA SER A 456 -22.98 7.66 31.25
C SER A 456 -24.02 8.32 30.33
N ALA A 457 -23.66 9.43 29.69
CA ALA A 457 -24.52 10.11 28.73
C ALA A 457 -24.85 9.22 27.52
N ASP A 458 -23.83 8.55 26.96
CA ASP A 458 -24.00 7.60 25.85
C ASP A 458 -24.90 6.43 26.24
N PHE A 459 -24.67 5.83 27.41
CA PHE A 459 -25.48 4.73 27.93
C PHE A 459 -26.94 5.14 28.10
N ASN A 460 -27.17 6.29 28.76
CA ASN A 460 -28.52 6.82 28.97
C ASN A 460 -29.24 7.16 27.66
N ALA A 461 -28.52 7.71 26.67
CA ALA A 461 -29.07 8.00 25.35
C ALA A 461 -29.49 6.71 24.61
N ILE A 462 -28.68 5.65 24.70
CA ILE A 462 -29.00 4.34 24.11
C ILE A 462 -30.17 3.66 24.82
N GLU A 463 -30.24 3.73 26.15
CA GLU A 463 -31.35 3.19 26.93
C GLU A 463 -32.66 3.91 26.61
N LYS A 464 -32.63 5.24 26.49
CA LYS A 464 -33.78 6.03 26.03
C LYS A 464 -34.20 5.65 24.62
N LEU A 465 -33.25 5.54 23.68
CA LEU A 465 -33.53 5.11 22.31
C LEU A 465 -34.18 3.72 22.27
N LYS A 466 -33.72 2.78 23.12
CA LYS A 466 -34.31 1.45 23.24
C LYS A 466 -35.78 1.53 23.67
N GLU A 467 -36.12 2.36 24.65
CA GLU A 467 -37.48 2.57 25.11
C GLU A 467 -38.37 3.23 24.05
N ASP A 468 -37.87 4.29 23.40
CA ASP A 468 -38.60 5.01 22.36
C ASP A 468 -38.88 4.11 21.14
N CYS A 469 -37.91 3.28 20.72
CA CYS A 469 -38.12 2.29 19.66
C CYS A 469 -39.11 1.21 20.04
N LYS A 470 -39.14 0.76 21.31
CA LYS A 470 -40.16 -0.19 21.80
C LYS A 470 -41.56 0.42 21.76
N LYS A 471 -41.70 1.70 22.11
CA LYS A 471 -43.00 2.41 22.04
C LYS A 471 -43.46 2.63 20.60
N ALA A 472 -42.53 2.74 19.66
CA ALA A 472 -42.81 2.92 18.23
C ALA A 472 -42.89 1.60 17.42
N ASP A 473 -42.92 0.44 18.09
CA ASP A 473 -42.91 -0.90 17.49
C ASP A 473 -41.72 -1.17 16.52
N ASP A 474 -40.62 -0.42 16.63
CA ASP A 474 -39.37 -0.64 15.90
C ASP A 474 -38.47 -1.64 16.65
N PHE A 475 -38.90 -2.90 16.66
CA PHE A 475 -38.20 -3.98 17.38
C PHE A 475 -36.76 -4.21 16.89
N ARG A 476 -36.48 -3.92 15.62
CA ARG A 476 -35.14 -4.08 15.04
C ARG A 476 -34.17 -3.08 15.65
N ARG A 477 -34.55 -1.79 15.70
CA ARG A 477 -33.71 -0.75 16.29
C ARG A 477 -33.65 -0.87 17.81
N ALA A 478 -34.71 -1.33 18.47
CA ALA A 478 -34.69 -1.67 19.89
C ALA A 478 -33.70 -2.81 20.21
N THR A 479 -33.62 -3.84 19.36
CA THR A 479 -32.67 -4.94 19.52
C THR A 479 -31.23 -4.46 19.34
N TRP A 480 -30.97 -3.62 18.33
CA TRP A 480 -29.67 -2.97 18.17
C TRP A 480 -29.28 -2.14 19.39
N ALA A 481 -30.19 -1.31 19.91
CA ALA A 481 -29.94 -0.48 21.10
C ALA A 481 -29.65 -1.34 22.34
N LYS A 482 -30.35 -2.48 22.51
CA LYS A 482 -30.06 -3.46 23.57
C LYS A 482 -28.63 -4.00 23.47
N HIS A 483 -28.24 -4.56 22.32
CA HIS A 483 -26.88 -5.10 22.15
C HIS A 483 -25.82 -4.00 22.26
N ARG A 484 -26.12 -2.77 21.84
CA ARG A 484 -25.22 -1.63 22.00
C ARG A 484 -24.99 -1.29 23.47
N SER A 485 -26.06 -1.26 24.27
CA SER A 485 -26.00 -1.08 25.72
C SER A 485 -25.17 -2.16 26.40
N GLU A 486 -25.32 -3.43 25.98
CA GLU A 486 -24.49 -4.55 26.47
C GLU A 486 -23.02 -4.41 26.05
N THR A 487 -22.73 -3.93 24.84
CA THR A 487 -21.35 -3.65 24.39
C THR A 487 -20.67 -2.60 25.26
N ILE A 488 -21.37 -1.51 25.61
CA ILE A 488 -20.81 -0.44 26.45
C ILE A 488 -20.49 -0.98 27.85
N GLN A 489 -21.42 -1.73 28.44
CA GLN A 489 -21.24 -2.33 29.77
C GLN A 489 -20.03 -3.28 29.82
N ARG A 490 -19.91 -4.16 28.82
CA ARG A 490 -18.86 -5.19 28.73
C ARG A 490 -17.56 -4.68 28.13
N GLU A 491 -17.42 -3.38 27.93
CA GLU A 491 -16.15 -2.82 27.50
C GLU A 491 -15.08 -3.02 28.58
N ASP A 492 -13.87 -3.38 28.17
CA ASP A 492 -12.73 -3.55 29.07
C ASP A 492 -12.30 -2.21 29.68
N VAL A 493 -11.99 -2.19 30.99
CA VAL A 493 -11.68 -0.96 31.73
C VAL A 493 -10.40 -0.30 31.21
N ILE A 494 -9.35 -1.07 30.89
CA ILE A 494 -8.11 -0.51 30.32
C ILE A 494 -8.41 0.10 28.95
N GLY A 495 -9.17 -0.61 28.12
CA GLY A 495 -9.63 -0.15 26.81
C GLY A 495 -10.42 1.15 26.88
N PHE A 496 -11.30 1.29 27.87
CA PHE A 496 -12.07 2.49 28.15
C PHE A 496 -11.19 3.66 28.60
N LEU A 497 -10.43 3.48 29.69
CA LEU A 497 -9.57 4.52 30.27
C LEU A 497 -8.52 5.01 29.26
N SER A 498 -7.96 4.11 28.46
CA SER A 498 -6.94 4.47 27.46
C SER A 498 -7.53 5.25 26.28
N ARG A 499 -8.75 4.93 25.83
CA ARG A 499 -9.40 5.64 24.70
C ARG A 499 -9.81 7.06 25.06
N HIS A 500 -10.29 7.25 26.29
CA HIS A 500 -10.59 8.58 26.83
C HIS A 500 -9.35 9.31 27.36
N ALA A 501 -8.14 8.78 27.08
CA ALA A 501 -6.86 9.37 27.45
C ALA A 501 -6.68 9.62 28.96
N VAL A 502 -7.39 8.87 29.81
CA VAL A 502 -7.35 8.94 31.27
C VAL A 502 -6.03 8.40 31.80
N ILE A 503 -5.58 7.29 31.22
CA ILE A 503 -4.28 6.66 31.52
C ILE A 503 -3.36 6.71 30.30
N PRO A 504 -2.04 6.53 30.47
CA PRO A 504 -1.11 6.46 29.36
C PRO A 504 -1.49 5.35 28.38
N LYS A 505 -1.50 5.68 27.08
CA LYS A 505 -1.81 4.75 26.00
C LYS A 505 -0.58 4.08 25.41
N TYR A 506 0.57 4.76 25.43
CA TYR A 506 1.81 4.28 24.85
C TYR A 506 2.27 3.01 25.57
N GLY A 507 2.17 1.86 24.88
CA GLY A 507 2.48 0.53 25.43
C GLY A 507 1.31 -0.45 25.45
N PHE A 508 0.06 0.02 25.30
CA PHE A 508 -1.13 -0.84 25.24
C PHE A 508 -1.71 -0.88 23.82
N PRO A 509 -1.84 -2.06 23.17
CA PRO A 509 -2.38 -2.20 21.82
C PRO A 509 -3.91 -2.12 21.79
N VAL A 510 -4.49 -1.04 22.32
CA VAL A 510 -5.95 -0.90 22.51
C VAL A 510 -6.73 -0.66 21.23
N ASP A 511 -6.12 -0.06 20.20
CA ASP A 511 -6.74 0.18 18.89
C ASP A 511 -6.10 -0.68 17.78
N VAL A 512 -5.43 -1.77 18.15
CA VAL A 512 -4.92 -2.72 17.16
C VAL A 512 -6.04 -3.67 16.77
N VAL A 513 -6.30 -3.79 15.48
CA VAL A 513 -7.29 -4.71 14.93
C VAL A 513 -6.66 -5.71 13.98
N GLU A 514 -7.23 -6.91 13.96
CA GLU A 514 -6.77 -8.03 13.14
C GLU A 514 -7.54 -8.13 11.81
N LEU A 515 -6.87 -8.55 10.74
CA LEU A 515 -7.49 -9.21 9.60
C LEU A 515 -7.53 -10.72 9.89
N ASP A 516 -8.60 -11.18 10.52
CA ASP A 516 -8.79 -12.57 10.94
C ASP A 516 -8.91 -13.49 9.72
N LEU A 517 -7.96 -14.40 9.56
CA LEU A 517 -7.89 -15.33 8.41
C LEU A 517 -8.74 -16.59 8.58
N GLN A 518 -9.60 -16.67 9.60
CA GLN A 518 -10.40 -17.85 9.95
C GLN A 518 -9.55 -19.13 9.92
N LYS A 519 -8.55 -19.22 10.80
CA LYS A 519 -7.48 -20.23 10.82
C LYS A 519 -7.93 -21.70 10.61
N ALA A 520 -9.18 -22.04 10.95
CA ALA A 520 -9.74 -23.37 10.74
C ALA A 520 -10.15 -23.68 9.28
N GLN A 521 -10.38 -22.66 8.43
CA GLN A 521 -10.85 -22.84 7.04
C GLN A 521 -9.72 -22.85 6.00
N THR A 522 -8.50 -22.42 6.36
CA THR A 522 -7.45 -22.02 5.39
C THR A 522 -6.19 -22.89 5.38
N GLY A 523 -6.19 -24.04 6.05
CA GLY A 523 -5.01 -24.93 6.12
C GLY A 523 -3.85 -24.32 6.92
N SER A 524 -2.69 -25.00 6.96
CA SER A 524 -1.54 -24.59 7.78
C SER A 524 -0.97 -23.21 7.41
N GLU A 525 -1.13 -22.74 6.17
CA GLU A 525 -0.54 -21.47 5.70
C GLU A 525 -1.05 -20.25 6.48
N ALA A 526 -2.33 -20.20 6.86
CA ALA A 526 -2.87 -19.07 7.64
C ALA A 526 -2.28 -18.97 9.06
N THR A 527 -1.72 -20.05 9.60
CA THR A 527 -1.05 -20.04 10.91
C THR A 527 0.34 -19.41 10.87
N THR A 528 0.90 -19.24 9.67
CA THR A 528 2.24 -18.68 9.47
C THR A 528 2.27 -17.15 9.46
N VAL A 529 1.11 -16.49 9.56
CA VAL A 529 0.97 -15.03 9.48
C VAL A 529 0.08 -14.50 10.60
N THR A 530 0.36 -13.28 11.05
CA THR A 530 -0.43 -12.50 12.01
C THR A 530 -0.65 -11.10 11.44
N LEU A 531 -1.89 -10.79 11.05
CA LEU A 531 -2.21 -9.59 10.29
C LEU A 531 -2.87 -8.54 11.20
N GLU A 532 -2.04 -7.76 11.89
CA GLU A 532 -2.48 -6.73 12.82
C GLU A 532 -2.10 -5.32 12.35
N ARG A 533 -3.01 -4.37 12.54
CA ARG A 533 -2.81 -2.95 12.24
C ARG A 533 -3.52 -2.06 13.25
N ASP A 534 -2.93 -0.89 13.51
CA ASP A 534 -3.65 0.21 14.14
C ASP A 534 -4.92 0.54 13.35
N LEU A 535 -6.04 0.76 14.05
CA LEU A 535 -7.37 0.92 13.48
C LEU A 535 -7.43 2.10 12.49
N SER A 536 -6.71 3.20 12.75
CA SER A 536 -6.66 4.36 11.86
C SER A 536 -6.08 4.02 10.47
N ILE A 537 -5.18 3.04 10.42
CA ILE A 537 -4.56 2.53 9.19
C ILE A 537 -5.42 1.40 8.60
N ALA A 538 -5.93 0.51 9.46
CA ALA A 538 -6.69 -0.68 9.07
C ALA A 538 -7.96 -0.33 8.27
N ILE A 539 -8.63 0.77 8.58
CA ILE A 539 -9.82 1.23 7.81
C ILE A 539 -9.52 1.56 6.33
N SER A 540 -8.25 1.66 5.93
CA SER A 540 -7.83 1.84 4.55
C SER A 540 -7.04 0.64 3.99
N GLU A 541 -6.19 -0.02 4.78
CA GLU A 541 -5.40 -1.18 4.34
C GLU A 541 -6.21 -2.50 4.36
N TYR A 542 -7.08 -2.67 5.35
CA TYR A 542 -7.99 -3.81 5.50
C TYR A 542 -9.41 -3.49 5.05
N ALA A 543 -9.61 -2.32 4.44
CA ALA A 543 -10.85 -1.96 3.79
C ALA A 543 -11.35 -3.06 2.84
N LEU A 544 -12.66 -3.14 2.67
CA LEU A 544 -13.30 -4.24 1.94
C LEU A 544 -12.83 -4.27 0.48
N GLY A 545 -12.38 -5.44 0.04
CA GLY A 545 -11.82 -5.66 -1.29
C GLY A 545 -10.32 -5.38 -1.42
N CYS A 546 -9.65 -4.84 -0.39
CA CYS A 546 -8.20 -4.70 -0.38
C CYS A 546 -7.48 -6.04 -0.28
N GLU A 547 -6.28 -6.07 -0.86
CA GLU A 547 -5.38 -7.20 -0.89
C GLU A 547 -4.12 -6.87 -0.07
N VAL A 548 -3.78 -7.77 0.86
CA VAL A 548 -2.61 -7.70 1.73
C VAL A 548 -1.67 -8.84 1.32
N VAL A 549 -0.40 -8.55 1.11
CA VAL A 549 0.60 -9.59 0.83
C VAL A 549 1.33 -9.92 2.12
N ALA A 550 1.34 -11.21 2.50
CA ALA A 550 2.08 -11.73 3.63
C ALA A 550 2.46 -13.20 3.37
N ASN A 551 3.67 -13.56 3.75
CA ASN A 551 4.36 -14.81 3.46
C ASN A 551 4.27 -15.22 1.98
N LYS A 552 4.57 -14.30 1.05
CA LYS A 552 4.47 -14.47 -0.42
C LYS A 552 3.06 -14.80 -0.95
N LYS A 553 2.03 -14.74 -0.11
CA LYS A 553 0.64 -14.98 -0.50
C LYS A 553 -0.14 -13.67 -0.43
N THR A 554 -1.20 -13.59 -1.23
CA THR A 554 -2.18 -12.51 -1.17
C THR A 554 -3.39 -12.96 -0.35
N TRP A 555 -3.80 -12.09 0.57
CA TRP A 555 -4.97 -12.23 1.43
C TRP A 555 -5.93 -11.08 1.15
N LYS A 556 -7.19 -11.38 0.91
CA LYS A 556 -8.20 -10.39 0.55
C LYS A 556 -9.15 -10.14 1.72
N SER A 557 -9.33 -8.87 2.09
CA SER A 557 -10.35 -8.48 3.07
C SER A 557 -11.74 -8.57 2.44
N ILE A 558 -12.63 -9.34 3.07
CA ILE A 558 -13.98 -9.67 2.54
C ILE A 558 -15.13 -9.23 3.44
N ALA A 559 -14.86 -8.96 4.73
CA ALA A 559 -15.91 -8.61 5.68
C ALA A 559 -15.36 -7.78 6.85
N VAL A 560 -16.22 -6.99 7.47
CA VAL A 560 -15.99 -6.44 8.80
C VAL A 560 -16.40 -7.49 9.83
N LYS A 561 -15.53 -7.77 10.80
CA LYS A 561 -15.76 -8.81 11.81
C LYS A 561 -16.90 -8.40 12.73
N ARG A 562 -17.82 -9.34 12.97
CA ARG A 562 -18.93 -9.18 13.91
C ARG A 562 -18.77 -10.18 15.05
N VAL A 563 -19.14 -9.75 16.26
CA VAL A 563 -19.11 -10.57 17.47
C VAL A 563 -20.55 -10.77 17.94
N PRO A 564 -20.99 -12.00 18.24
CA PRO A 564 -22.34 -12.26 18.75
C PRO A 564 -22.65 -11.39 19.99
N ALA A 565 -23.87 -10.84 20.04
CA ALA A 565 -24.34 -9.95 21.11
C ALA A 565 -23.49 -8.68 21.35
N ARG A 566 -22.67 -8.27 20.37
CA ARG A 566 -21.97 -6.98 20.39
C ARG A 566 -22.19 -6.23 19.09
N GLU A 567 -22.49 -4.94 19.19
CA GLU A 567 -22.64 -4.05 18.03
C GLU A 567 -21.46 -3.11 17.84
N LEU A 568 -21.17 -2.79 16.57
CA LEU A 568 -20.16 -1.82 16.15
C LEU A 568 -20.64 -0.39 16.39
N ASP A 569 -19.70 0.51 16.65
CA ASP A 569 -20.00 1.94 16.83
C ASP A 569 -20.42 2.54 15.49
N ARG A 570 -21.53 3.29 15.50
CA ARG A 570 -22.14 3.88 14.31
C ARG A 570 -22.29 5.38 14.45
N TRP A 571 -21.95 6.09 13.39
CA TRP A 571 -21.95 7.55 13.34
C TRP A 571 -22.69 8.04 12.09
N LEU A 572 -23.38 9.18 12.23
CA LEU A 572 -23.88 9.96 11.10
C LEU A 572 -22.94 11.13 10.87
N TYR A 573 -22.57 11.38 9.61
CA TYR A 573 -21.77 12.54 9.25
C TYR A 573 -22.30 13.26 8.02
N ARG A 574 -22.01 14.56 7.92
CA ARG A 574 -22.23 15.37 6.73
C ARG A 574 -20.92 16.04 6.35
N GLU A 575 -20.66 16.14 5.05
CA GLU A 575 -19.51 16.86 4.51
C GLU A 575 -19.97 17.76 3.36
N CYS A 576 -19.73 19.07 3.48
CA CYS A 576 -19.85 19.98 2.35
C CYS A 576 -18.48 20.10 1.67
N ARG A 577 -18.35 19.63 0.43
CA ARG A 577 -17.08 19.76 -0.31
C ARG A 577 -16.82 21.17 -0.84
N VAL A 578 -17.87 21.98 -0.97
CA VAL A 578 -17.79 23.38 -1.44
C VAL A 578 -17.26 24.29 -0.33
N HIS A 579 -17.90 24.24 0.85
CA HIS A 579 -17.52 25.05 2.01
C HIS A 579 -16.54 24.32 2.95
N GLN A 580 -16.14 23.09 2.59
CA GLN A 580 -15.18 22.25 3.33
C GLN A 580 -15.53 22.04 4.82
N THR A 581 -16.82 22.11 5.16
CA THR A 581 -17.32 21.84 6.51
C THR A 581 -17.62 20.37 6.71
N PHE A 582 -17.36 19.88 7.92
CA PHE A 582 -17.58 18.49 8.30
C PHE A 582 -18.20 18.46 9.70
N THR A 583 -19.22 17.64 9.89
CA THR A 583 -19.81 17.39 11.21
C THR A 583 -20.18 15.92 11.32
N ALA A 584 -20.08 15.36 12.52
CA ALA A 584 -20.47 13.99 12.80
C ALA A 584 -21.00 13.85 14.22
N CYS A 585 -21.93 12.92 14.42
CA CYS A 585 -22.38 12.50 15.74
C CYS A 585 -22.70 11.00 15.76
N PRO A 586 -22.71 10.35 16.92
CA PRO A 586 -23.21 8.99 17.05
C PRO A 586 -24.70 8.86 16.66
N VAL A 587 -25.10 7.72 16.09
CA VAL A 587 -26.48 7.50 15.56
C VAL A 587 -27.60 7.60 16.61
N GLN A 588 -27.27 7.58 17.90
CA GLN A 588 -28.23 7.80 18.98
C GLN A 588 -28.63 9.28 19.14
N HIS A 589 -27.86 10.20 18.57
CA HIS A 589 -28.18 11.62 18.55
C HIS A 589 -28.90 12.00 17.24
N PRO A 590 -29.64 13.13 17.22
CA PRO A 590 -30.18 13.69 15.99
C PRO A 590 -29.08 13.94 14.96
N ALA A 591 -29.39 13.72 13.68
CA ALA A 591 -28.44 13.93 12.59
C ALA A 591 -27.89 15.37 12.64
N PRO A 592 -26.56 15.54 12.57
CA PRO A 592 -25.94 16.84 12.79
C PRO A 592 -26.19 17.74 11.57
N GLN A 593 -26.25 19.05 11.80
CA GLN A 593 -26.39 20.05 10.75
C GLN A 593 -25.02 20.63 10.38
N LEU A 594 -24.83 20.95 9.10
CA LEU A 594 -23.61 21.61 8.65
C LEU A 594 -23.64 23.08 9.08
N GLU A 595 -22.53 23.58 9.61
CA GLU A 595 -22.38 25.00 10.00
C GLU A 595 -22.60 25.94 8.81
N CYS A 596 -22.25 25.52 7.59
CA CYS A 596 -22.48 26.29 6.37
C CYS A 596 -23.95 26.28 5.89
N GLY A 597 -24.87 25.62 6.61
CA GLY A 597 -26.29 25.54 6.27
C GLY A 597 -26.64 24.73 5.02
N CYS A 598 -25.67 24.09 4.35
CA CYS A 598 -25.93 23.31 3.14
C CYS A 598 -26.75 22.05 3.44
N SER A 599 -27.77 21.79 2.63
CA SER A 599 -28.56 20.55 2.72
C SER A 599 -27.87 19.39 2.00
N VAL A 600 -26.98 18.69 2.72
CA VAL A 600 -26.30 17.48 2.24
C VAL A 600 -26.80 16.28 3.03
N PRO A 601 -27.32 15.19 2.43
CA PRO A 601 -27.87 14.06 3.20
C PRO A 601 -26.81 13.43 4.13
N PRO A 602 -27.20 13.00 5.34
CA PRO A 602 -26.27 12.37 6.27
C PRO A 602 -25.82 11.02 5.72
N ARG A 603 -24.54 10.70 5.93
CA ARG A 603 -23.92 9.43 5.57
C ARG A 603 -23.65 8.62 6.83
N LEU A 604 -23.79 7.31 6.73
CA LEU A 604 -23.51 6.39 7.81
C LEU A 604 -22.01 5.99 7.80
N LEU A 605 -21.42 5.93 8.99
CA LEU A 605 -20.06 5.50 9.24
C LEU A 605 -20.04 4.41 10.32
N VAL A 606 -19.20 3.41 10.14
CA VAL A 606 -19.02 2.30 11.09
C VAL A 606 -17.55 2.25 11.54
N VAL A 607 -17.33 2.09 12.84
CA VAL A 607 -15.99 1.88 13.41
C VAL A 607 -15.76 0.37 13.59
N PRO A 608 -14.87 -0.27 12.81
CA PRO A 608 -14.69 -1.72 12.81
C PRO A 608 -13.81 -2.21 13.97
N ARG A 609 -14.24 -1.96 15.22
CA ARG A 609 -13.48 -2.26 16.45
C ARG A 609 -13.13 -3.74 16.65
N PHE A 610 -13.90 -4.64 16.04
CA PHE A 610 -13.64 -6.09 16.15
C PHE A 610 -12.70 -6.60 15.06
N GLY A 611 -12.23 -5.72 14.17
CA GLY A 611 -11.38 -6.04 13.04
C GLY A 611 -12.13 -6.47 11.78
N PHE A 612 -11.41 -7.19 10.93
CA PHE A 612 -11.84 -7.59 9.60
C PHE A 612 -11.70 -9.10 9.44
N ILE A 613 -12.30 -9.65 8.39
CA ILE A 613 -12.13 -11.06 8.02
C ILE A 613 -11.51 -11.14 6.64
N GLY A 614 -10.41 -11.89 6.55
CA GLY A 614 -9.68 -12.16 5.33
C GLY A 614 -10.04 -13.52 4.71
N ARG A 615 -9.79 -13.64 3.40
CA ARG A 615 -9.84 -14.89 2.65
C ARG A 615 -8.60 -15.00 1.76
N GLY A 616 -8.15 -16.23 1.51
CA GLY A 616 -6.93 -16.55 0.78
C GLY A 616 -6.47 -17.95 1.19
N PRO A 617 -5.20 -18.33 1.02
CA PRO A 617 -4.15 -17.59 0.31
C PRO A 617 -4.25 -17.75 -1.22
N GLU A 618 -3.93 -16.69 -1.97
CA GLU A 618 -3.74 -16.74 -3.43
C GLU A 618 -2.30 -16.39 -3.80
N THR A 619 -1.79 -16.93 -4.92
CA THR A 619 -0.47 -16.55 -5.43
C THR A 619 -0.52 -15.16 -6.07
N PRO A 620 0.30 -14.20 -5.63
CA PRO A 620 0.30 -12.84 -6.17
C PRO A 620 0.71 -12.83 -7.64
N ARG A 621 -0.17 -12.33 -8.52
CA ARG A 621 0.13 -12.15 -9.96
C ARG A 621 0.63 -10.75 -10.30
N ARG A 622 0.36 -9.78 -9.42
CA ARG A 622 0.71 -8.37 -9.58
C ARG A 622 0.83 -7.72 -8.21
N ARG A 623 1.45 -6.54 -8.17
CA ARG A 623 1.43 -5.70 -6.96
C ARG A 623 0.00 -5.23 -6.65
N PRO A 624 -0.51 -5.42 -5.42
CA PRO A 624 -1.78 -4.84 -5.00
C PRO A 624 -1.78 -3.32 -5.14
N GLY A 625 -2.89 -2.76 -5.63
CA GLY A 625 -3.09 -1.31 -5.68
C GLY A 625 -3.48 -0.77 -4.30
N ARG A 626 -3.03 0.44 -3.96
CA ARG A 626 -3.66 1.21 -2.87
C ARG A 626 -4.96 1.81 -3.41
N VAL A 627 -6.09 1.28 -2.97
CA VAL A 627 -7.41 1.61 -3.53
C VAL A 627 -8.07 2.77 -2.77
N PHE A 628 -7.83 2.89 -1.47
CA PHE A 628 -8.55 3.82 -0.59
C PHE A 628 -7.59 4.75 0.17
N SER A 629 -8.11 5.90 0.58
CA SER A 629 -7.42 6.88 1.42
C SER A 629 -8.29 7.23 2.63
N ALA A 630 -7.70 7.20 3.82
CA ALA A 630 -8.30 7.67 5.05
C ALA A 630 -7.98 9.17 5.27
N ARG A 631 -8.93 9.95 5.78
CA ARG A 631 -8.77 11.40 6.03
C ARG A 631 -9.13 11.75 7.47
N PRO A 632 -8.24 12.39 8.24
CA PRO A 632 -8.57 12.90 9.56
C PRO A 632 -9.51 14.11 9.44
N ARG A 633 -10.50 14.19 10.32
CA ARG A 633 -11.44 15.30 10.47
C ARG A 633 -11.48 15.71 11.93
N PHE A 634 -11.47 17.01 12.19
CA PHE A 634 -11.65 17.57 13.51
C PHE A 634 -13.15 17.76 13.76
N LEU A 635 -13.68 17.22 14.86
CA LEU A 635 -15.10 17.32 15.22
C LEU A 635 -15.39 18.49 16.16
N GLY A 636 -14.42 18.86 16.99
CA GLY A 636 -14.60 19.90 18.00
C GLY A 636 -13.71 19.67 19.23
N LEU A 637 -13.82 20.60 20.18
CA LEU A 637 -13.10 20.57 21.44
C LEU A 637 -13.89 19.81 22.50
N VAL A 638 -13.19 19.06 23.36
CA VAL A 638 -13.81 18.36 24.50
C VAL A 638 -14.08 19.35 25.66
N SER A 639 -13.26 20.39 25.78
CA SER A 639 -13.35 21.40 26.84
C SER A 639 -13.48 22.82 26.27
N PRO A 640 -14.34 23.68 26.85
CA PRO A 640 -14.46 25.09 26.45
C PRO A 640 -13.20 25.92 26.74
N ALA A 641 -12.27 25.43 27.56
CA ALA A 641 -10.99 26.10 27.82
C ALA A 641 -10.14 26.30 26.54
N GLY A 642 -10.39 25.53 25.48
CA GLY A 642 -9.69 25.67 24.21
C GLY A 642 -10.12 26.85 23.34
N ASP A 643 -11.16 27.60 23.73
CA ASP A 643 -11.50 28.85 23.05
C ASP A 643 -10.66 30.04 23.53
N GLU A 644 -9.90 29.87 24.62
CA GLU A 644 -8.89 30.85 25.03
C GLU A 644 -7.85 31.02 23.91
N GLN A 645 -7.56 32.27 23.56
CA GLN A 645 -6.70 32.61 22.43
C GLN A 645 -5.68 33.67 22.81
N GLN A 646 -4.50 33.56 22.23
CA GLN A 646 -3.45 34.56 22.31
C GLN A 646 -3.09 35.06 20.91
N MET A 647 -2.84 36.37 20.82
CA MET A 647 -2.34 37.00 19.61
C MET A 647 -0.80 37.00 19.61
N TYR A 648 -0.23 36.51 18.51
CA TYR A 648 1.19 36.55 18.20
C TYR A 648 1.38 37.36 16.92
N GLY A 649 1.60 38.67 17.07
CA GLY A 649 1.49 39.60 15.95
C GLY A 649 0.11 39.48 15.28
N PRO A 650 0.03 39.19 13.97
CA PRO A 650 -1.25 38.99 13.28
C PRO A 650 -1.77 37.54 13.33
N VAL A 651 -1.04 36.61 13.96
CA VAL A 651 -1.44 35.19 14.09
C VAL A 651 -2.22 34.99 15.38
N ARG A 652 -3.32 34.26 15.31
CA ARG A 652 -4.12 33.87 16.48
C ARG A 652 -3.87 32.40 16.79
N VAL A 653 -3.45 32.12 18.01
CA VAL A 653 -3.19 30.76 18.49
C VAL A 653 -4.14 30.48 19.64
N HIS A 654 -4.94 29.44 19.49
CA HIS A 654 -5.80 28.95 20.55
C HIS A 654 -5.01 28.04 21.48
N ARG A 655 -5.37 28.05 22.76
CA ARG A 655 -4.78 27.18 23.79
C ARG A 655 -4.91 25.70 23.38
N ALA A 656 -3.86 24.91 23.55
CA ALA A 656 -3.91 23.50 23.22
C ALA A 656 -4.75 22.75 24.25
N CYS A 657 -5.63 21.90 23.75
CA CYS A 657 -6.60 21.19 24.57
C CYS A 657 -7.00 19.87 23.91
N PRO A 658 -7.64 18.95 24.65
CA PRO A 658 -8.18 17.74 24.05
C PRO A 658 -9.25 18.05 23.01
N GLY A 659 -9.07 17.50 21.80
CA GLY A 659 -9.98 17.61 20.68
C GLY A 659 -10.40 16.24 20.14
N GLU A 660 -11.63 16.18 19.63
CA GLU A 660 -12.18 14.97 19.01
C GLU A 660 -11.81 14.88 17.53
N MET A 661 -11.25 13.73 17.16
CA MET A 661 -10.82 13.42 15.81
C MET A 661 -11.61 12.23 15.25
N LEU A 662 -11.99 12.32 13.97
CA LEU A 662 -12.61 11.24 13.23
C LEU A 662 -11.87 11.01 11.91
N VAL A 663 -11.26 9.86 11.77
CA VAL A 663 -10.63 9.43 10.51
C VAL A 663 -11.67 8.71 9.67
N VAL A 664 -11.89 9.17 8.44
CA VAL A 664 -12.93 8.65 7.54
C VAL A 664 -12.31 8.04 6.28
N CYS A 665 -12.75 6.83 5.93
CA CYS A 665 -12.47 6.14 4.68
C CYS A 665 -13.79 5.96 3.90
N GLU A 666 -13.97 6.74 2.84
CA GLU A 666 -15.23 6.80 2.05
C GLU A 666 -15.28 5.80 0.87
N GLY A 667 -14.41 4.79 0.84
CA GLY A 667 -14.41 3.83 -0.28
C GLY A 667 -14.01 4.43 -1.64
N LEU A 668 -14.37 3.76 -2.73
CA LEU A 668 -13.99 4.15 -4.09
C LEU A 668 -14.71 5.43 -4.50
N LYS A 669 -13.96 6.47 -4.88
CA LYS A 669 -14.50 7.77 -5.34
C LYS A 669 -15.45 8.46 -4.35
N GLY A 670 -15.40 8.09 -3.07
CA GLY A 670 -16.30 8.63 -2.04
C GLY A 670 -17.70 8.00 -2.04
N GLU A 671 -17.86 6.83 -2.65
CA GLU A 671 -19.14 6.14 -2.79
C GLU A 671 -19.50 5.23 -1.59
N ALA A 672 -18.69 5.21 -0.53
CA ALA A 672 -18.80 4.35 0.64
C ALA A 672 -18.74 2.84 0.29
N PHE A 673 -18.65 2.01 1.33
CA PHE A 673 -18.70 0.55 1.21
C PHE A 673 -20.13 0.04 1.34
N ARG A 674 -20.33 -1.21 0.95
CA ARG A 674 -21.58 -1.94 1.13
C ARG A 674 -21.35 -3.07 2.11
N ILE A 675 -22.01 -3.05 3.27
CA ILE A 675 -21.80 -4.04 4.35
C ILE A 675 -23.12 -4.73 4.71
N CYS A 676 -23.08 -6.06 4.77
CA CYS A 676 -24.19 -6.88 5.22
C CYS A 676 -24.38 -6.76 6.73
N LEU A 677 -25.61 -6.42 7.11
CA LEU A 677 -26.07 -6.24 8.48
C LEU A 677 -26.21 -7.54 9.28
N GLU A 678 -26.00 -8.69 8.67
CA GLU A 678 -26.10 -10.00 9.31
C GLU A 678 -24.73 -10.62 9.50
N CYS A 679 -23.97 -10.80 8.41
CA CYS A 679 -22.70 -11.51 8.46
C CYS A 679 -21.45 -10.60 8.35
N GLY A 680 -21.61 -9.30 8.11
CA GLY A 680 -20.50 -8.36 7.97
C GLY A 680 -19.77 -8.40 6.62
N TRP A 681 -20.15 -9.30 5.70
CA TRP A 681 -19.64 -9.33 4.32
C TRP A 681 -19.75 -7.96 3.68
N GLY A 682 -18.76 -7.55 2.91
CA GLY A 682 -18.87 -6.30 2.20
C GLY A 682 -18.04 -6.17 0.93
N SER A 683 -18.40 -5.16 0.16
CA SER A 683 -17.84 -4.88 -1.16
C SER A 683 -17.69 -3.38 -1.38
N PRO A 684 -16.62 -2.93 -2.07
CA PRO A 684 -16.50 -1.54 -2.48
C PRO A 684 -17.38 -1.20 -3.68
N GLU A 685 -17.83 -2.20 -4.45
CA GLU A 685 -18.67 -2.05 -5.64
C GLU A 685 -20.13 -2.48 -5.37
N LEU A 686 -21.05 -2.00 -6.21
CA LEU A 686 -22.44 -2.47 -6.24
C LEU A 686 -22.45 -3.98 -6.57
N PRO A 687 -23.06 -4.84 -5.74
CA PRO A 687 -23.42 -6.18 -6.16
C PRO A 687 -24.27 -6.09 -7.45
N ARG A 688 -24.18 -7.09 -8.33
CA ARG A 688 -25.08 -7.18 -9.49
C ARG A 688 -26.52 -7.22 -8.97
N LEU A 689 -27.24 -6.11 -9.10
CA LEU A 689 -28.63 -5.99 -8.66
C LEU A 689 -29.48 -7.05 -9.35
N ARG A 690 -30.37 -7.70 -8.59
CA ARG A 690 -31.43 -8.52 -9.18
C ARG A 690 -32.37 -7.55 -9.88
N LYS A 691 -32.44 -7.60 -11.22
CA LYS A 691 -33.41 -6.80 -11.98
C LYS A 691 -34.81 -7.17 -11.50
N ASN A 692 -35.61 -6.19 -11.09
CA ASN A 692 -37.04 -6.38 -10.89
C ASN A 692 -37.72 -6.72 -12.24
N ARG A 693 -38.95 -7.23 -12.21
CA ARG A 693 -39.74 -7.59 -13.42
C ARG A 693 -39.94 -6.43 -14.42
N ARG A 694 -39.61 -5.19 -14.04
CA ARG A 694 -39.71 -3.97 -14.85
C ARG A 694 -38.36 -3.43 -15.35
N GLY A 695 -37.23 -4.04 -14.99
CA GLY A 695 -35.90 -3.65 -15.50
C GLY A 695 -35.29 -2.38 -14.91
N GLU A 696 -35.85 -1.84 -13.82
CA GLU A 696 -35.40 -0.60 -13.16
C GLU A 696 -34.49 -0.90 -11.97
N SER A 697 -33.27 -0.36 -12.00
CA SER A 697 -32.32 -0.40 -10.88
C SER A 697 -32.56 0.79 -9.94
N GLU A 698 -33.36 0.63 -8.89
CA GLU A 698 -33.41 1.63 -7.82
C GLU A 698 -32.24 1.42 -6.86
N ALA A 699 -31.36 2.42 -6.75
CA ALA A 699 -30.32 2.48 -5.74
C ALA A 699 -30.93 2.86 -4.38
N ARG A 700 -31.54 1.90 -3.68
CA ARG A 700 -32.02 2.09 -2.29
C ARG A 700 -30.84 2.02 -1.31
N GLU A 701 -30.92 2.77 -0.21
CA GLU A 701 -29.92 2.75 0.89
C GLU A 701 -29.76 1.36 1.53
N HIS A 702 -30.82 0.54 1.46
CA HIS A 702 -30.86 -0.83 1.91
C HIS A 702 -31.33 -1.74 0.77
N HIS A 703 -30.60 -2.82 0.50
CA HIS A 703 -31.00 -3.85 -0.47
C HIS A 703 -30.75 -5.24 0.10
N SER A 704 -31.68 -6.17 -0.12
CA SER A 704 -31.41 -7.59 0.11
C SER A 704 -30.44 -8.10 -0.94
N CYS A 705 -29.45 -8.87 -0.53
CA CYS A 705 -28.56 -9.53 -1.47
C CYS A 705 -28.19 -10.94 -0.98
N VAL A 706 -28.09 -11.86 -1.94
CA VAL A 706 -27.53 -13.19 -1.70
C VAL A 706 -26.03 -13.11 -1.96
N HIS A 707 -25.26 -13.50 -0.96
CA HIS A 707 -23.81 -13.46 -1.01
C HIS A 707 -23.22 -14.62 -0.18
N LYS A 708 -21.92 -14.87 -0.35
CA LYS A 708 -21.21 -15.81 0.50
C LYS A 708 -20.80 -15.12 1.79
N ASN A 709 -21.30 -15.62 2.92
CA ASN A 709 -20.89 -15.16 4.23
C ASN A 709 -19.38 -15.44 4.44
N PRO A 710 -18.77 -14.84 5.49
CA PRO A 710 -17.34 -15.00 5.74
C PRO A 710 -16.91 -16.47 5.90
N ARG A 711 -17.79 -17.31 6.47
CA ARG A 711 -17.56 -18.75 6.68
C ARG A 711 -17.78 -19.62 5.42
N GLY A 712 -18.13 -19.01 4.28
CA GLY A 712 -18.31 -19.70 3.00
C GLY A 712 -19.74 -20.16 2.69
N GLY A 713 -20.68 -20.08 3.64
CA GLY A 713 -22.09 -20.41 3.42
C GLY A 713 -22.86 -19.30 2.69
N GLU A 714 -24.05 -19.59 2.18
CA GLU A 714 -24.93 -18.56 1.61
C GLU A 714 -25.59 -17.73 2.72
N CYS A 715 -25.68 -16.43 2.50
CA CYS A 715 -26.41 -15.49 3.35
C CYS A 715 -27.29 -14.61 2.48
N GLU A 716 -28.57 -14.56 2.81
CA GLU A 716 -29.52 -13.60 2.27
C GLU A 716 -29.76 -12.55 3.36
N GLY A 717 -29.07 -11.42 3.24
CA GLY A 717 -29.13 -10.38 4.26
C GLY A 717 -29.24 -8.99 3.67
N ILE A 718 -29.56 -8.02 4.53
CA ILE A 718 -29.68 -6.62 4.14
C ILE A 718 -28.30 -5.98 4.12
N VAL A 719 -27.98 -5.31 3.03
CA VAL A 719 -26.74 -4.54 2.87
C VAL A 719 -27.02 -3.05 2.96
N GLU A 720 -26.21 -2.35 3.74
CA GLU A 720 -26.25 -0.90 3.91
C GLU A 720 -25.01 -0.23 3.32
N ARG A 721 -25.15 1.06 3.00
CA ARG A 721 -24.07 1.90 2.52
C ARG A 721 -23.36 2.59 3.70
N VAL A 722 -22.08 2.30 3.89
CA VAL A 722 -21.31 2.78 5.06
C VAL A 722 -19.88 3.14 4.73
N SER A 723 -19.42 4.26 5.27
CA SER A 723 -17.99 4.58 5.34
C SER A 723 -17.35 3.85 6.53
N LEU A 724 -16.05 3.58 6.45
CA LEU A 724 -15.30 3.07 7.61
C LEU A 724 -14.65 4.24 8.34
N GLY A 725 -14.53 4.17 9.66
CA GLY A 725 -13.81 5.21 10.39
C GLY A 725 -13.22 4.80 11.71
N HIS A 726 -12.52 5.75 12.32
CA HIS A 726 -11.88 5.62 13.62
C HIS A 726 -12.00 6.95 14.37
N HIS A 727 -12.61 6.91 15.56
CA HIS A 727 -12.75 8.05 16.46
C HIS A 727 -11.72 7.96 17.59
N PHE A 728 -11.07 9.06 17.90
CA PHE A 728 -10.14 9.17 19.02
C PHE A 728 -10.03 10.61 19.52
N ILE A 729 -9.57 10.77 20.76
CA ILE A 729 -9.26 12.07 21.37
C ILE A 729 -7.74 12.26 21.37
N THR A 730 -7.28 13.47 21.08
CA THR A 730 -5.86 13.84 21.16
C THR A 730 -5.69 15.31 21.52
N ASP A 731 -4.48 15.73 21.88
CA ASP A 731 -4.15 17.15 22.06
C ASP A 731 -4.17 17.84 20.69
N VAL A 732 -4.95 18.92 20.57
CA VAL A 732 -5.06 19.75 19.37
C VAL A 732 -4.67 21.19 19.68
N LEU A 733 -4.09 21.87 18.70
CA LEU A 733 -3.78 23.30 18.72
C LEU A 733 -4.32 23.92 17.43
N ARG A 734 -5.17 24.94 17.56
CA ARG A 734 -5.77 25.66 16.43
C ARG A 734 -5.00 26.95 16.20
N ILE A 735 -4.53 27.16 14.97
CA ILE A 735 -3.83 28.37 14.57
C ILE A 735 -4.55 29.00 13.40
N VAL A 736 -4.91 30.28 13.53
CA VAL A 736 -5.57 31.06 12.49
C VAL A 736 -4.61 32.10 11.95
N PHE A 737 -4.43 32.07 10.63
CA PHE A 737 -3.57 32.98 9.89
C PHE A 737 -4.42 34.02 9.15
N PRO A 738 -3.97 35.28 9.05
CA PRO A 738 -4.72 36.33 8.37
C PRO A 738 -4.78 36.08 6.85
N ALA A 739 -5.95 36.31 6.23
CA ALA A 739 -6.10 36.16 4.78
C ALA A 739 -5.38 37.25 3.97
N ARG A 740 -4.90 38.32 4.60
CA ARG A 740 -4.10 39.39 3.98
C ARG A 740 -3.02 39.88 4.94
N LEU A 741 -1.81 40.09 4.43
CA LEU A 741 -0.68 40.72 5.13
C LEU A 741 -0.18 41.89 4.27
N LYS A 742 -0.21 43.14 4.77
CA LYS A 742 0.24 44.35 4.03
C LYS A 742 -0.22 44.36 2.56
N ASP A 743 -1.52 44.19 2.34
CA ASP A 743 -2.17 44.14 1.01
C ASP A 743 -1.78 42.96 0.09
N ARG A 744 -0.97 42.02 0.57
CA ARG A 744 -0.64 40.78 -0.16
C ARG A 744 -1.63 39.67 0.15
N LEU A 745 -2.15 39.04 -0.90
CA LEU A 745 -3.00 37.86 -0.82
C LEU A 745 -2.16 36.56 -0.86
N PRO A 746 -2.55 35.53 -0.10
CA PRO A 746 -1.94 34.22 -0.17
C PRO A 746 -2.33 33.49 -1.47
N GLY A 747 -1.40 33.35 -2.41
CA GLY A 747 -1.50 32.40 -3.54
C GLY A 747 -2.72 32.57 -4.48
N PRO A 748 -3.14 31.49 -5.18
CA PRO A 748 -4.22 31.54 -6.17
C PRO A 748 -5.57 31.97 -5.57
N THR A 749 -6.33 32.78 -6.33
CA THR A 749 -7.63 33.33 -5.92
C THR A 749 -8.79 32.34 -6.10
N GLY A 750 -9.78 32.38 -5.20
CA GLY A 750 -10.94 31.47 -5.16
C GLY A 750 -10.91 30.46 -3.99
N SER A 751 -12.05 29.86 -3.65
CA SER A 751 -12.19 28.96 -2.49
C SER A 751 -11.27 27.73 -2.56
N ASP A 752 -11.13 27.13 -3.75
CA ASP A 752 -10.24 25.99 -3.97
C ASP A 752 -8.75 26.38 -3.90
N GLY A 753 -8.42 27.60 -4.34
CA GLY A 753 -7.06 28.16 -4.26
C GLY A 753 -6.63 28.45 -2.82
N GLN A 754 -7.51 29.05 -2.02
CA GLN A 754 -7.29 29.32 -0.60
C GLN A 754 -7.13 28.02 0.21
N ALA A 755 -7.93 27.00 -0.07
CA ALA A 755 -7.79 25.70 0.59
C ALA A 755 -6.47 25.01 0.22
N GLY A 756 -6.08 25.05 -1.05
CA GLY A 756 -4.78 24.53 -1.51
C GLY A 756 -3.60 25.27 -0.85
N PHE A 757 -3.71 26.59 -0.69
CA PHE A 757 -2.74 27.39 0.05
C PHE A 757 -2.70 27.02 1.54
N ALA A 758 -3.85 26.95 2.22
CA ALA A 758 -3.93 26.60 3.64
C ALA A 758 -3.36 25.20 3.90
N LEU A 759 -3.63 24.23 3.03
CA LEU A 759 -2.99 22.91 3.08
C LEU A 759 -1.47 23.01 2.91
N SER A 760 -1.00 23.82 1.95
CA SER A 760 0.43 24.02 1.73
C SER A 760 1.12 24.63 2.95
N LEU A 761 0.50 25.65 3.56
CA LEU A 761 0.97 26.28 4.80
C LEU A 761 0.94 25.30 5.98
N ALA A 762 -0.14 24.52 6.13
CA ALA A 762 -0.28 23.51 7.18
C ALA A 762 0.82 22.45 7.11
N TYR A 763 1.13 21.93 5.92
CA TYR A 763 2.21 20.95 5.76
C TYR A 763 3.61 21.56 5.90
N ALA A 764 3.81 22.84 5.54
CA ALA A 764 5.05 23.55 5.85
C ALA A 764 5.24 23.68 7.37
N LEU A 765 4.18 24.11 8.07
CA LEU A 765 4.16 24.27 9.52
C LEU A 765 4.35 22.94 10.26
N LEU A 766 3.72 21.85 9.81
CA LEU A 766 3.94 20.51 10.36
C LEU A 766 5.42 20.11 10.26
N GLN A 767 6.07 20.32 9.11
CA GLN A 767 7.47 19.98 8.91
C GLN A 767 8.42 20.87 9.73
N GLY A 768 8.11 22.17 9.82
CA GLY A 768 8.82 23.12 10.68
C GLY A 768 8.69 22.76 12.16
N THR A 769 7.49 22.34 12.58
CA THR A 769 7.20 21.92 13.96
C THR A 769 7.96 20.65 14.32
N ALA A 770 7.85 19.60 13.50
CA ALA A 770 8.59 18.35 13.73
C ALA A 770 10.10 18.59 13.80
N SER A 771 10.63 19.46 12.95
CA SER A 771 12.05 19.83 12.97
C SER A 771 12.45 20.60 14.24
N SER A 772 11.64 21.56 14.67
CA SER A 772 11.95 22.42 15.82
C SER A 772 11.82 21.67 17.15
N LEU A 773 10.83 20.79 17.25
CA LEU A 773 10.64 19.91 18.41
C LEU A 773 11.57 18.68 18.40
N GLN A 774 12.30 18.45 17.31
CA GLN A 774 13.18 17.29 17.10
C GLN A 774 12.44 15.95 17.27
N VAL A 775 11.22 15.88 16.74
CA VAL A 775 10.38 14.67 16.74
C VAL A 775 10.16 14.17 15.31
N PRO A 776 9.89 12.87 15.11
CA PRO A 776 9.48 12.35 13.82
C PRO A 776 8.25 13.12 13.27
N PRO A 777 8.23 13.48 11.97
CA PRO A 777 7.07 14.13 11.35
C PRO A 777 5.80 13.27 11.33
N THR A 778 5.89 12.00 11.72
CA THR A 778 4.76 11.08 11.88
C THR A 778 4.03 11.25 13.20
N ASP A 779 4.64 11.89 14.20
CA ASP A 779 4.09 12.03 15.56
C ASP A 779 3.16 13.24 15.68
N ILE A 780 3.14 14.10 14.66
CA ILE A 780 2.27 15.28 14.56
C ILE A 780 1.59 15.23 13.20
N ASN A 781 0.34 15.65 13.15
CA ASN A 781 -0.43 15.69 11.92
C ASN A 781 -1.32 16.95 11.87
N VAL A 782 -1.88 17.25 10.70
CA VAL A 782 -2.65 18.47 10.45
C VAL A 782 -3.97 18.17 9.75
N THR A 783 -4.99 18.94 10.10
CA THR A 783 -6.21 19.10 9.31
C THR A 783 -6.60 20.57 9.26
N LEU A 784 -7.50 20.91 8.35
CA LEU A 784 -8.11 22.23 8.31
C LEU A 784 -9.47 22.20 9.00
N GLN A 785 -9.80 23.27 9.71
CA GLN A 785 -11.14 23.61 10.15
C GLN A 785 -11.56 24.89 9.42
N HIS A 786 -12.69 24.84 8.72
CA HIS A 786 -13.17 26.00 7.99
C HIS A 786 -13.68 27.07 8.96
N GLY A 787 -13.54 28.34 8.59
CA GLY A 787 -13.96 29.50 9.36
C GLY A 787 -14.71 30.51 8.47
N PRO A 788 -14.92 31.76 8.94
CA PRO A 788 -15.49 32.83 8.13
C PRO A 788 -14.69 33.07 6.83
N LEU A 789 -15.34 33.55 5.77
CA LEU A 789 -14.73 33.79 4.45
C LEU A 789 -13.55 34.78 4.46
N ASP A 790 -13.44 35.58 5.52
CA ASP A 790 -12.49 36.68 5.66
C ASP A 790 -11.14 36.23 6.26
N GLU A 791 -11.04 34.98 6.72
CA GLU A 791 -9.84 34.38 7.33
C GLU A 791 -9.38 33.16 6.54
N LEU A 792 -8.09 32.78 6.66
CA LEU A 792 -7.68 31.47 6.20
C LEU A 792 -8.32 30.39 7.08
N PRO A 793 -8.66 29.21 6.53
CA PRO A 793 -9.09 28.07 7.33
C PRO A 793 -8.11 27.82 8.48
N ALA A 794 -8.65 27.64 9.69
CA ALA A 794 -7.84 27.37 10.87
C ALA A 794 -7.06 26.07 10.65
N ILE A 795 -5.75 26.13 10.91
CA ILE A 795 -4.88 24.97 10.86
C ILE A 795 -4.95 24.29 12.22
N VAL A 796 -5.50 23.08 12.24
CA VAL A 796 -5.56 22.23 13.44
C VAL A 796 -4.36 21.30 13.41
N LEU A 797 -3.33 21.63 14.19
CA LEU A 797 -2.23 20.72 14.50
C LEU A 797 -2.69 19.79 15.61
N TYR A 798 -2.33 18.52 15.53
CA TYR A 798 -2.62 17.58 16.59
C TYR A 798 -1.52 16.54 16.74
N ASP A 799 -1.42 16.01 17.96
CA ASP A 799 -0.54 14.89 18.24
C ASP A 799 -1.12 13.64 17.57
N ASP A 800 -0.38 13.04 16.64
CA ASP A 800 -0.78 11.83 15.90
C ASP A 800 -0.52 10.56 16.73
N VAL A 801 -0.69 10.69 18.03
CA VAL A 801 -0.64 9.64 19.04
C VAL A 801 -1.94 9.77 19.83
N PRO A 802 -2.81 8.73 19.87
CA PRO A 802 -4.07 8.89 20.55
C PRO A 802 -3.87 9.15 22.05
N GLY A 803 -4.67 10.06 22.58
CA GLY A 803 -4.54 10.65 23.91
C GLY A 803 -3.60 11.86 23.99
N GLY A 804 -2.80 12.12 22.94
CA GLY A 804 -1.86 13.24 22.85
C GLY A 804 -0.62 13.07 23.71
N ALA A 805 0.54 13.51 23.25
CA ALA A 805 1.80 13.56 24.02
C ALA A 805 2.12 14.98 24.54
N GLY A 806 1.24 15.95 24.29
CA GLY A 806 1.47 17.37 24.56
C GLY A 806 2.49 18.03 23.63
N LEU A 807 2.77 17.48 22.43
CA LEU A 807 3.75 18.06 21.52
C LEU A 807 3.26 19.40 20.98
N VAL A 808 2.01 19.45 20.51
CA VAL A 808 1.41 20.69 19.97
C VAL A 808 1.26 21.79 21.02
N SER A 809 1.11 21.46 22.31
CA SER A 809 0.99 22.47 23.38
C SER A 809 2.25 23.33 23.55
N ARG A 810 3.42 22.85 23.11
CA ARG A 810 4.66 23.65 23.19
C ARG A 810 4.67 24.85 22.24
N LEU A 811 3.83 24.83 21.21
CA LEU A 811 3.73 25.95 20.26
C LEU A 811 2.91 27.11 20.84
N GLU A 812 2.30 26.93 22.01
CA GLU A 812 1.77 28.04 22.79
C GLU A 812 2.89 28.99 23.24
N GLU A 813 4.13 28.54 23.35
CA GLU A 813 5.24 29.42 23.68
C GLU A 813 5.64 30.28 22.45
N PRO A 814 5.62 31.63 22.53
CA PRO A 814 5.91 32.50 21.38
C PRO A 814 7.25 32.21 20.71
N ARG A 815 8.28 31.92 21.51
CA ARG A 815 9.61 31.57 21.01
C ARG A 815 9.58 30.28 20.18
N MET A 816 8.86 29.27 20.65
CA MET A 816 8.73 27.99 19.95
C MET A 816 7.96 28.15 18.65
N LEU A 817 6.84 28.89 18.67
CA LEU A 817 6.07 29.19 17.46
C LEU A 817 6.92 29.89 16.40
N ARG A 818 7.71 30.89 16.80
CA ARG A 818 8.63 31.60 15.89
C ARG A 818 9.66 30.64 15.27
N MET A 819 10.29 29.79 16.08
CA MET A 819 11.22 28.77 15.57
C MET A 819 10.56 27.81 14.57
N CYS A 820 9.32 27.37 14.85
CA CYS A 820 8.55 26.52 13.94
C CYS A 820 8.26 27.22 12.61
N LEU A 821 7.93 28.51 12.62
CA LEU A 821 7.67 29.31 11.42
C LEU A 821 8.95 29.55 10.60
N GLU A 822 10.08 29.85 11.25
CA GLU A 822 11.39 29.99 10.61
C GLU A 822 11.84 28.67 9.95
N ALA A 823 11.65 27.54 10.64
CA ALA A 823 11.91 26.21 10.09
C ALA A 823 10.96 25.86 8.93
N ALA A 824 9.69 26.29 8.99
CA ALA A 824 8.73 26.14 7.89
C ALA A 824 9.15 26.96 6.67
N LEU A 825 9.61 28.20 6.86
CA LEU A 825 10.14 29.05 5.79
C LEU A 825 11.36 28.40 5.15
N ASP A 826 12.30 27.90 5.96
CA ASP A 826 13.46 27.21 5.45
C ASP A 826 13.07 26.00 4.59
N ARG A 827 12.06 25.24 5.03
CA ARG A 827 11.56 24.07 4.32
C ARG A 827 11.02 24.39 2.93
N VAL A 828 10.42 25.56 2.73
CA VAL A 828 9.83 25.99 1.44
C VAL A 828 10.73 26.91 0.60
N SER A 829 11.92 27.24 1.12
CA SER A 829 12.92 28.13 0.48
C SER A 829 13.32 27.74 -0.94
N GLY A 830 13.20 26.46 -1.30
CA GLY A 830 13.56 25.94 -2.63
C GLY A 830 14.90 25.22 -2.70
N ARG A 831 15.58 24.98 -1.56
CA ARG A 831 16.78 24.11 -1.47
C ARG A 831 16.58 22.72 -2.08
N CYS A 832 15.33 22.27 -2.21
CA CYS A 832 14.94 21.01 -2.83
C CYS A 832 14.94 21.01 -4.37
N GLY A 833 15.12 22.17 -5.02
CA GLY A 833 15.22 22.28 -6.48
C GLY A 833 13.90 22.19 -7.26
N CYS A 834 12.74 22.05 -6.60
CA CYS A 834 11.45 22.06 -7.30
C CYS A 834 10.99 23.49 -7.63
N SER A 835 10.16 23.67 -8.67
CA SER A 835 9.61 24.99 -9.03
C SER A 835 8.75 25.61 -7.90
N GLU A 836 8.51 26.91 -7.96
CA GLU A 836 7.71 27.67 -7.00
C GLU A 836 6.21 27.30 -7.08
N ASP A 837 5.70 27.06 -8.29
CA ASP A 837 4.31 26.66 -8.55
C ASP A 837 4.02 25.18 -8.26
N THR A 838 4.96 24.48 -7.62
CA THR A 838 4.81 23.06 -7.31
C THR A 838 5.39 22.71 -5.94
N SER A 839 5.34 21.43 -5.61
CA SER A 839 5.85 20.87 -4.36
C SER A 839 6.53 19.52 -4.59
N CYS A 840 7.42 19.13 -3.68
CA CYS A 840 8.08 17.84 -3.65
C CYS A 840 8.20 17.32 -2.21
N TYR A 841 8.75 16.12 -2.01
CA TYR A 841 9.00 15.57 -0.66
C TYR A 841 10.09 16.33 0.10
N GLY A 842 10.89 17.12 -0.61
CA GLY A 842 11.85 18.07 -0.04
C GLY A 842 11.23 19.39 0.45
N CYS A 843 9.92 19.60 0.33
CA CYS A 843 9.23 20.75 0.93
C CYS A 843 7.91 20.36 1.62
N LEU A 844 6.86 20.04 0.85
CA LEU A 844 5.49 19.89 1.37
C LEU A 844 4.92 18.47 1.26
N ARG A 845 5.41 17.63 0.34
CA ARG A 845 4.79 16.32 0.06
C ARG A 845 5.22 15.25 1.06
N SER A 846 4.27 14.41 1.44
CA SER A 846 4.47 13.21 2.27
C SER A 846 3.59 12.06 1.74
N PHE A 847 3.77 10.86 2.28
CA PHE A 847 2.89 9.73 1.96
C PHE A 847 1.46 9.92 2.47
N ARG A 848 1.27 10.67 3.56
CA ARG A 848 -0.03 10.88 4.20
C ARG A 848 -0.89 11.92 3.49
N ASN A 849 -0.26 12.86 2.77
CA ASN A 849 -0.95 13.96 2.10
C ASN A 849 -1.09 13.81 0.58
N GLN A 850 -0.98 12.59 0.05
CA GLN A 850 -1.11 12.30 -1.39
C GLN A 850 -2.38 12.88 -2.02
N PHE A 851 -3.48 12.93 -1.25
CA PHE A 851 -4.74 13.52 -1.69
C PHE A 851 -4.66 15.02 -2.03
N ALA A 852 -3.66 15.73 -1.48
CA ALA A 852 -3.46 17.17 -1.67
C ALA A 852 -2.31 17.52 -2.62
N HIS A 853 -1.55 16.54 -3.14
CA HIS A 853 -0.32 16.79 -3.93
C HIS A 853 -0.53 17.69 -5.15
N GLN A 854 -1.71 17.63 -5.77
CA GLN A 854 -2.04 18.43 -6.95
C GLN A 854 -2.33 19.91 -6.63
N GLN A 855 -2.69 20.21 -5.38
CA GLN A 855 -3.07 21.56 -4.95
C GLN A 855 -1.92 22.29 -4.23
N MET A 856 -0.85 21.57 -3.86
CA MET A 856 0.22 22.12 -3.03
C MET A 856 1.32 22.85 -3.82
N GLN A 857 1.59 24.09 -3.41
CA GLN A 857 2.58 24.99 -4.02
C GLN A 857 3.49 25.60 -2.95
N ARG A 858 4.82 25.59 -3.17
CA ARG A 858 5.78 26.12 -2.17
C ARG A 858 5.98 27.63 -2.25
N GLY A 859 5.92 28.21 -3.45
CA GLY A 859 6.24 29.62 -3.71
C GLY A 859 5.33 30.57 -2.94
N PRO A 860 4.00 30.46 -3.07
CA PRO A 860 3.07 31.30 -2.33
C PRO A 860 3.27 31.23 -0.81
N VAL A 861 3.53 30.03 -0.27
CA VAL A 861 3.77 29.83 1.17
C VAL A 861 5.05 30.52 1.61
N ARG A 862 6.12 30.42 0.82
CA ARG A 862 7.40 31.10 1.10
C ARG A 862 7.19 32.61 1.22
N THR A 863 6.60 33.23 0.21
CA THR A 863 6.36 34.68 0.18
C THR A 863 5.49 35.14 1.35
N TYR A 864 4.50 34.33 1.73
CA TYR A 864 3.63 34.61 2.87
C TYR A 864 4.37 34.51 4.20
N LEU A 865 5.17 33.47 4.42
CA LEU A 865 5.96 33.30 5.64
C LEU A 865 7.05 34.38 5.80
N GLU A 866 7.69 34.81 4.71
CA GLU A 866 8.64 35.94 4.72
C GLU A 866 7.97 37.24 5.20
N ALA A 867 6.76 37.53 4.70
CA ALA A 867 6.00 38.71 5.12
C ALA A 867 5.54 38.60 6.58
N LEU A 868 5.08 37.42 7.00
CA LEU A 868 4.61 37.17 8.35
C LEU A 868 5.73 37.31 9.39
N LEU A 869 6.88 36.68 9.17
CA LEU A 869 8.03 36.74 10.08
C LEU A 869 8.60 38.15 10.23
N ALA A 870 8.43 39.02 9.23
CA ALA A 870 8.81 40.42 9.32
C ALA A 870 7.86 41.27 10.20
N GLU A 871 6.67 40.77 10.52
CA GLU A 871 5.69 41.43 11.40
C GLU A 871 5.66 40.86 12.82
N LEU A 872 6.27 39.69 13.03
CA LEU A 872 6.35 39.06 14.33
C LEU A 872 7.44 39.72 15.20
N PRO A 873 7.14 39.97 16.49
CA PRO A 873 8.06 40.62 17.44
C PRO A 873 9.30 39.77 17.75
#